data_AF-A0A1G3UG19-F1
#
_entry.id   AF-A0A1G3UG19-F1
#
_cell.length_a   1.000
_cell.length_b   1.000
_cell.length_c   1.000
_cell.angle_alpha   90.00
_cell.angle_beta   90.00
_cell.angle_gamma   90.00
#
_symmetry.space_group_name_H-M   'P 1'
#
loop_
_entity.id
_entity.type
_entity.pdbx_description
1 polymer ?
#
loop_
_entity_poly.entity_id
_entity_poly.type
_entity_poly.pdbx_seq_one_letter_code
_entity_poly.pdbx_strand_id
1 'polypeptide(L)'
;MKLYNFGENSAYQHCVVVEPFRLFYNLSGDDKTPKKLDYADAVRIPDYVTDLIKVFYHAYNIYINIYKLNDPLKKGIYYEKGAKFIDIMLTAIPTQKGLVAAELVDNSALFKGQHSMQGDAIRVLLDNNLIKKTATPIHELFHIFQYSYSSFNNMWFMEGLARWAQNITHNRADKYEALPQNLDELEILINKTHDAEYFWKRLITLVGDEKLFINSLLKYSSYETSLVEKKFGTKERYIKNSWSKEEKKNTLNNKYIFSAIVNAVKDCMPTRNEELDEFLTLISKNSETQLERFDTLQIQRFLKVLQLNHNEFINEFDSILYCEYYDVETKTLNIPKLNCVDLSEYELDCLNAVENLKGDLIISSKEIKHLNSFNYLRSVENLCITDMQNLESINGFNSLERINSLEISKNELLEEINGFNILFRKNDTVDDFIKITHNKKLQNIRFLKNLRVVKSSFYLHHNALTNLKGLEGLEYVGASFSLSSNKLDDLSALSKLNTVKGMLGIAYNNLSTLNGLENLQKIYTTKWNAQNRTIAIHNNPDLYDISALENLQNDEDYYLIISIDSYTQYKKKPSLESNFHKNILELYEKNTNKFIPTYKFATKPAHDYKNFGKTTHSLKLSYMFDFEVESDILIISFSGFNGWLGGVFNSRYPYIIDEMKTNKIFIMDKKNSWFHNGIEGVTKNIQETITLLKEITDEKKYSKILCIGASMGGYMALLCGKILGATNIVAFSPQSFLDTLNREKHSDIRWEKELEKLNKSKADKEYFDLEPLYREPLDENVNIEIHYSKDIKLDELHALHLKSKKVKLIAHDDCDHYIAVCLHKKGVLEELILKNLSLNIQEKAIPKKSQKKLKILFADKWQKAVLKCDWLDAYHINFKKIKEVIKYAKENDIKVLFANNYATQSAILKHNDLLLQNGLKFIVNNKKALRDFVDKQKFYDIMIKNNMSNYVPKYYMLDDDIKFPCMVKTKTGGAGRGVYLAYSKKDITKVDENSIISEYLPSNTEYATSIFYKNGKILKEVTFSKTADKEVYVLQQESKKNIQTKKEETQFLDIFRDIIEIFSGKKGYCQCSINYKIQNGIPKIFEINPRIGYTLAGFCDEFKGMMDIYINEVNTRYELN
;
A
#
# COMPACT_ATOMS: atom_id res chain seq x y z
N MET A 1 -20.82 49.12 59.72
CA MET A 1 -20.46 47.71 59.94
C MET A 1 -21.34 47.16 61.06
N LYS A 2 -21.98 46.01 60.88
CA LYS A 2 -22.88 45.39 61.89
C LYS A 2 -22.50 43.92 62.10
N LEU A 3 -22.40 43.48 63.35
CA LEU A 3 -22.11 42.07 63.71
C LEU A 3 -23.41 41.32 64.03
N TYR A 4 -23.55 40.13 63.46
CA TYR A 4 -24.58 39.15 63.77
C TYR A 4 -23.94 37.90 64.35
N ASN A 5 -24.53 37.36 65.40
CA ASN A 5 -24.12 36.11 66.04
C ASN A 5 -25.20 35.06 65.83
N PHE A 6 -24.82 33.92 65.29
CA PHE A 6 -25.66 32.75 65.10
C PHE A 6 -25.30 31.72 66.18
N GLY A 7 -26.27 30.91 66.61
CA GLY A 7 -26.05 29.96 67.71
C GLY A 7 -24.92 28.96 67.43
N GLU A 8 -24.37 28.34 68.47
CA GLU A 8 -23.18 27.46 68.37
C GLU A 8 -23.35 26.28 67.39
N ASN A 9 -24.59 25.86 67.11
CA ASN A 9 -24.92 24.78 66.17
C ASN A 9 -25.02 25.22 64.69
N SER A 10 -24.81 26.50 64.37
CA SER A 10 -24.83 27.00 62.99
C SER A 10 -23.51 26.75 62.27
N ALA A 11 -23.56 26.50 60.95
CA ALA A 11 -22.37 26.25 60.14
C ALA A 11 -21.38 27.42 60.14
N TYR A 12 -21.91 28.64 60.28
CA TYR A 12 -21.16 29.85 60.60
C TYR A 12 -21.74 30.48 61.87
N GLN A 13 -20.89 30.88 62.80
CA GLN A 13 -21.25 31.42 64.11
C GLN A 13 -21.36 32.95 64.10
N HIS A 14 -20.64 33.62 63.19
CA HIS A 14 -20.61 35.07 63.12
C HIS A 14 -20.74 35.56 61.67
N CYS A 15 -21.39 36.70 61.50
CA CYS A 15 -21.40 37.44 60.23
C CYS A 15 -21.22 38.94 60.46
N VAL A 16 -20.27 39.54 59.75
CA VAL A 16 -20.06 40.99 59.72
C VAL A 16 -20.60 41.54 58.41
N VAL A 17 -21.48 42.54 58.51
CA VAL A 17 -22.15 43.15 57.35
C VAL A 17 -21.64 44.57 57.13
N VAL A 18 -21.22 44.82 55.89
CA VAL A 18 -20.97 46.15 55.30
C VAL A 18 -21.55 46.10 53.91
N GLU A 19 -22.79 46.58 53.74
CA GLU A 19 -23.55 46.40 52.51
C GLU A 19 -22.76 46.85 51.26
N PRO A 20 -22.78 46.04 50.17
CA PRO A 20 -23.57 44.82 49.99
C PRO A 20 -22.91 43.51 50.51
N PHE A 21 -21.79 43.60 51.23
CA PHE A 21 -21.01 42.44 51.67
C PHE A 21 -21.49 41.86 53.01
N ARG A 22 -21.56 40.52 53.08
CA ARG A 22 -21.77 39.75 54.31
C ARG A 22 -20.61 38.78 54.49
N LEU A 23 -19.79 38.97 55.53
CA LEU A 23 -18.60 38.15 55.78
C LEU A 23 -18.84 37.17 56.94
N PHE A 24 -18.78 35.88 56.67
CA PHE A 24 -19.07 34.80 57.61
C PHE A 24 -17.79 34.12 58.13
N TYR A 25 -17.71 33.89 59.44
CA TYR A 25 -16.57 33.27 60.13
C TYR A 25 -16.96 32.63 61.47
N ASN A 26 -16.05 31.83 62.03
CA ASN A 26 -16.20 31.18 63.35
C ASN A 26 -15.13 31.65 64.34
N LEU A 27 -15.34 31.38 65.63
CA LEU A 27 -14.36 31.60 66.71
C LEU A 27 -14.04 30.32 67.49
N SER A 28 -14.60 29.18 67.07
CA SER A 28 -14.50 27.87 67.72
C SER A 28 -13.16 27.15 67.51
N GLY A 29 -12.23 27.73 66.74
CA GLY A 29 -10.94 27.10 66.42
C GLY A 29 -10.99 26.08 65.28
N ASP A 30 -12.11 26.05 64.54
CA ASP A 30 -12.31 25.18 63.38
C ASP A 30 -11.70 25.73 62.08
N ASP A 31 -12.02 25.08 60.96
CA ASP A 31 -11.57 25.45 59.62
C ASP A 31 -12.11 26.80 59.11
N LYS A 32 -13.13 27.39 59.75
CA LYS A 32 -13.72 28.71 59.40
C LYS A 32 -13.24 29.82 60.33
N THR A 33 -12.43 29.46 61.32
CA THR A 33 -11.85 30.41 62.28
C THR A 33 -10.64 31.09 61.67
N PRO A 34 -10.56 32.45 61.67
CA PRO A 34 -9.35 33.17 61.26
C PRO A 34 -8.12 32.67 62.02
N LYS A 35 -7.01 32.43 61.32
CA LYS A 35 -5.78 31.92 61.97
C LYS A 35 -5.13 32.91 62.93
N LYS A 36 -5.42 34.20 62.79
CA LYS A 36 -5.01 35.26 63.72
C LYS A 36 -6.25 35.93 64.28
N LEU A 37 -6.40 35.85 65.60
CA LEU A 37 -7.47 36.47 66.38
C LEU A 37 -6.90 37.65 67.18
N ASP A 38 -6.40 38.65 66.45
CA ASP A 38 -5.99 39.93 67.01
C ASP A 38 -7.21 40.87 67.05
N TYR A 39 -7.34 41.69 68.11
CA TYR A 39 -8.44 42.62 68.29
C TYR A 39 -7.89 44.00 68.69
N ALA A 40 -8.11 45.02 67.86
CA ALA A 40 -7.65 46.38 68.14
C ALA A 40 -8.59 47.20 69.06
N ASP A 41 -9.88 46.85 69.14
CA ASP A 41 -10.91 47.65 69.84
C ASP A 41 -11.83 46.80 70.76
N ALA A 42 -12.58 47.46 71.65
CA ALA A 42 -13.60 46.86 72.55
C ALA A 42 -14.78 46.17 71.81
N VAL A 43 -14.73 46.08 70.49
CA VAL A 43 -15.71 45.42 69.61
C VAL A 43 -15.20 44.01 69.33
N ARG A 44 -15.99 42.98 69.66
CA ARG A 44 -15.62 41.55 69.55
C ARG A 44 -15.49 41.02 68.10
N ILE A 45 -14.91 41.77 67.15
CA ILE A 45 -14.65 41.35 65.76
C ILE A 45 -13.14 41.28 65.53
N PRO A 46 -12.58 40.16 65.01
CA PRO A 46 -11.16 40.06 64.71
C PRO A 46 -10.69 41.09 63.67
N ASP A 47 -9.50 41.66 63.85
CA ASP A 47 -8.90 42.64 62.92
C ASP A 47 -8.80 42.08 61.49
N TYR A 48 -8.48 40.78 61.37
CA TYR A 48 -8.45 40.08 60.08
C TYR A 48 -9.77 40.20 59.29
N VAL A 49 -10.89 40.03 59.97
CA VAL A 49 -12.24 40.11 59.38
C VAL A 49 -12.55 41.56 58.98
N THR A 50 -12.21 42.50 59.86
CA THR A 50 -12.42 43.94 59.64
C THR A 50 -11.59 44.46 58.45
N ASP A 51 -10.32 44.08 58.35
CA ASP A 51 -9.44 44.47 57.25
C ASP A 51 -9.93 43.89 55.93
N LEU A 52 -10.36 42.62 55.92
CA LEU A 52 -10.82 41.95 54.72
C LEU A 52 -12.08 42.58 54.12
N ILE A 53 -13.11 42.82 54.94
CA ILE A 53 -14.36 43.41 54.44
C ILE A 53 -14.17 44.87 53.98
N LYS A 54 -13.25 45.62 54.61
CA LYS A 54 -12.86 46.97 54.15
C LYS A 54 -12.22 46.92 52.78
N VAL A 55 -11.31 45.97 52.52
CA VAL A 55 -10.66 45.82 51.20
C VAL A 55 -11.70 45.55 50.11
N PHE A 56 -12.65 44.64 50.33
CA PHE A 56 -13.76 44.41 49.39
C PHE A 56 -14.59 45.67 49.14
N TYR A 57 -15.00 46.35 50.22
CA TYR A 57 -15.81 47.56 50.11
C TYR A 57 -15.10 48.68 49.31
N HIS A 58 -13.81 48.90 49.56
CA HIS A 58 -13.03 49.89 48.83
C HIS A 58 -12.85 49.52 47.36
N ALA A 59 -12.45 48.28 47.05
CA ALA A 59 -12.27 47.82 45.68
C ALA A 59 -13.58 47.88 44.88
N TYR A 60 -14.70 47.48 45.48
CA TYR A 60 -16.04 47.57 44.88
C TYR A 60 -16.41 48.99 44.46
N ASN A 61 -16.16 49.95 45.35
CA ASN A 61 -16.41 51.36 45.07
C ASN A 61 -15.47 51.93 43.99
N ILE A 62 -14.22 51.47 43.92
CA ILE A 62 -13.30 51.84 42.83
C ILE A 62 -13.85 51.34 41.50
N TYR A 63 -14.25 50.07 41.41
CA TYR A 63 -14.78 49.49 40.17
C TYR A 63 -16.03 50.21 39.65
N ILE A 64 -16.99 50.51 40.54
CA ILE A 64 -18.25 51.15 40.13
C ILE A 64 -18.07 52.65 39.94
N ASN A 65 -17.45 53.35 40.88
CA ASN A 65 -17.46 54.82 40.88
C ASN A 65 -16.31 55.42 40.06
N ILE A 66 -15.16 54.75 39.98
CA ILE A 66 -13.98 55.23 39.25
C ILE A 66 -13.89 54.60 37.86
N TYR A 67 -13.96 53.27 37.75
CA TYR A 67 -13.91 52.56 36.45
C TYR A 67 -15.26 52.51 35.74
N LYS A 68 -16.34 52.97 36.40
CA LYS A 68 -17.71 53.01 35.83
C LYS A 68 -18.21 51.64 35.38
N LEU A 69 -17.76 50.56 36.03
CA LEU A 69 -18.23 49.20 35.75
C LEU A 69 -19.67 49.01 36.25
N ASN A 70 -20.41 48.13 35.59
CA ASN A 70 -21.76 47.76 35.96
C ASN A 70 -21.73 47.08 37.33
N ASP A 71 -22.59 47.56 38.23
CA ASP A 71 -22.81 46.96 39.54
C ASP A 71 -23.42 45.55 39.37
N PRO A 72 -22.73 44.46 39.78
CA PRO A 72 -23.18 43.09 39.58
C PRO A 72 -24.50 42.76 40.29
N LEU A 73 -24.90 43.58 41.27
CA LEU A 73 -26.16 43.46 41.99
C LEU A 73 -27.28 44.35 41.43
N LYS A 74 -27.02 45.07 40.32
CA LYS A 74 -28.03 45.89 39.62
C LYS A 74 -28.15 45.55 38.13
N LYS A 75 -27.13 44.92 37.56
CA LYS A 75 -27.08 44.55 36.14
C LYS A 75 -26.13 43.39 35.91
N GLY A 76 -26.45 42.55 34.92
CA GLY A 76 -25.66 41.36 34.56
C GLY A 76 -26.23 40.08 35.16
N ILE A 77 -25.53 38.96 34.90
CA ILE A 77 -26.07 37.61 35.17
C ILE A 77 -26.42 37.35 36.63
N TYR A 78 -25.66 37.91 37.58
CA TYR A 78 -25.93 37.71 39.00
C TYR A 78 -27.19 38.47 39.47
N TYR A 79 -27.39 39.69 38.99
CA TYR A 79 -28.62 40.46 39.22
C TYR A 79 -29.85 39.77 38.60
N GLU A 80 -29.74 39.28 37.36
CA GLU A 80 -30.82 38.54 36.68
C GLU A 80 -31.22 37.27 37.43
N LYS A 81 -30.27 36.63 38.13
CA LYS A 81 -30.51 35.49 39.02
C LYS A 81 -31.03 35.87 40.41
N GLY A 82 -31.18 37.16 40.72
CA GLY A 82 -31.77 37.65 41.98
C GLY A 82 -30.77 37.92 43.10
N ALA A 83 -29.46 38.02 42.81
CA ALA A 83 -28.46 38.32 43.82
C ALA A 83 -28.69 39.68 44.48
N LYS A 84 -28.76 39.70 45.82
CA LYS A 84 -28.89 40.91 46.64
C LYS A 84 -27.62 41.25 47.42
N PHE A 85 -26.78 40.26 47.69
CA PHE A 85 -25.57 40.41 48.52
C PHE A 85 -24.37 39.71 47.89
N ILE A 86 -23.18 40.02 48.42
CA ILE A 86 -21.95 39.27 48.16
C ILE A 86 -21.49 38.65 49.47
N ASP A 87 -21.51 37.32 49.54
CA ASP A 87 -21.21 36.55 50.73
C ASP A 87 -19.76 36.09 50.69
N ILE A 88 -18.96 36.62 51.61
CA ILE A 88 -17.56 36.23 51.81
C ILE A 88 -17.53 35.18 52.92
N MET A 89 -17.17 33.95 52.59
CA MET A 89 -17.21 32.83 53.52
C MET A 89 -15.78 32.38 53.82
N LEU A 90 -15.32 32.57 55.07
CA LEU A 90 -13.99 32.15 55.48
C LEU A 90 -13.94 30.65 55.72
N THR A 91 -12.96 29.98 55.14
CA THR A 91 -12.70 28.55 55.33
C THR A 91 -11.23 28.23 55.01
N ALA A 92 -10.68 27.12 55.49
CA ALA A 92 -9.30 26.73 55.22
C ALA A 92 -9.18 26.13 53.80
N ILE A 93 -8.61 26.90 52.87
CA ILE A 93 -8.38 26.53 51.45
C ILE A 93 -6.97 26.96 50.98
N PRO A 94 -5.91 26.36 51.53
CA PRO A 94 -4.55 26.90 51.46
C PRO A 94 -3.93 26.92 50.05
N THR A 95 -4.43 26.11 49.12
CA THR A 95 -3.91 25.98 47.75
C THR A 95 -4.45 27.05 46.80
N GLN A 96 -5.77 27.32 46.83
CA GLN A 96 -6.41 28.28 45.93
C GLN A 96 -6.42 29.70 46.51
N LYS A 97 -6.38 29.85 47.84
CA LYS A 97 -6.45 31.11 48.59
C LYS A 97 -7.74 31.93 48.43
N GLY A 98 -8.49 31.74 47.34
CA GLY A 98 -9.82 32.30 47.10
C GLY A 98 -10.55 31.58 45.94
N LEU A 99 -11.88 31.67 45.92
CA LEU A 99 -12.71 31.15 44.83
C LEU A 99 -14.08 31.86 44.78
N VAL A 100 -14.47 32.35 43.61
CA VAL A 100 -15.85 32.82 43.34
C VAL A 100 -16.72 31.67 42.81
N ALA A 101 -17.91 31.49 43.38
CA ALA A 101 -18.88 30.53 42.87
C ALA A 101 -19.71 31.11 41.71
N ALA A 102 -19.99 30.29 40.70
CA ALA A 102 -20.88 30.64 39.59
C ALA A 102 -22.38 30.57 39.97
N GLU A 103 -22.71 29.98 41.12
CA GLU A 103 -24.07 29.81 41.64
C GLU A 103 -24.32 30.73 42.84
N LEU A 104 -25.55 31.21 42.94
CA LEU A 104 -26.00 31.99 44.08
C LEU A 104 -26.31 31.09 45.27
N VAL A 105 -26.20 31.67 46.46
CA VAL A 105 -26.38 30.93 47.72
C VAL A 105 -27.41 31.64 48.57
N ASP A 106 -28.35 30.87 49.11
CA ASP A 106 -29.35 31.36 50.03
C ASP A 106 -28.94 31.09 51.47
N ASN A 107 -28.53 32.15 52.17
CA ASN A 107 -28.20 32.11 53.59
C ASN A 107 -29.33 32.71 54.46
N SER A 108 -30.54 32.87 53.92
CA SER A 108 -31.68 33.52 54.61
C SER A 108 -32.07 32.85 55.93
N ALA A 109 -31.87 31.53 56.05
CA ALA A 109 -32.13 30.77 57.26
C ALA A 109 -31.31 31.27 58.47
N LEU A 110 -30.09 31.79 58.24
CA LEU A 110 -29.24 32.35 59.30
C LEU A 110 -29.78 33.70 59.82
N PHE A 111 -30.53 34.45 58.99
CA PHE A 111 -31.08 35.77 59.32
C PHE A 111 -32.59 35.72 59.63
N LYS A 112 -33.06 34.65 60.29
CA LYS A 112 -34.47 34.51 60.67
C LYS A 112 -34.93 35.71 61.53
N GLY A 113 -35.98 36.40 61.08
CA GLY A 113 -36.52 37.61 61.73
C GLY A 113 -35.85 38.94 61.33
N GLN A 114 -34.86 38.92 60.44
CA GLN A 114 -34.23 40.13 59.88
C GLN A 114 -34.46 40.16 58.36
N HIS A 115 -35.70 40.45 57.93
CA HIS A 115 -36.13 40.36 56.53
C HIS A 115 -35.28 41.17 55.54
N SER A 116 -34.71 42.30 55.96
CA SER A 116 -33.82 43.11 55.10
C SER A 116 -32.49 42.43 54.76
N MET A 117 -32.09 41.40 55.52
CA MET A 117 -30.85 40.64 55.32
C MET A 117 -31.07 39.29 54.64
N GLN A 118 -32.31 38.99 54.20
CA GLN A 118 -32.68 37.74 53.52
C GLN A 118 -32.61 37.90 51.99
N GLY A 119 -32.14 36.86 51.32
CA GLY A 119 -32.01 36.78 49.86
C GLY A 119 -30.71 36.13 49.39
N ASP A 120 -30.72 35.79 48.10
CA ASP A 120 -29.63 35.14 47.41
C ASP A 120 -28.39 36.04 47.33
N ALA A 121 -27.22 35.41 47.37
CA ALA A 121 -25.94 36.10 47.34
C ALA A 121 -24.93 35.43 46.43
N ILE A 122 -24.00 36.23 45.91
CA ILE A 122 -22.83 35.74 45.20
C ILE A 122 -21.85 35.20 46.24
N ARG A 123 -21.48 33.92 46.17
CA ARG A 123 -20.54 33.32 47.13
C ARG A 123 -19.09 33.54 46.71
N VAL A 124 -18.29 34.05 47.64
CA VAL A 124 -16.83 34.14 47.58
C VAL A 124 -16.26 33.33 48.74
N LEU A 125 -15.51 32.28 48.45
CA LEU A 125 -14.73 31.55 49.44
C LEU A 125 -13.36 32.21 49.56
N LEU A 126 -12.90 32.44 50.79
CA LEU A 126 -11.54 32.94 51.05
C LEU A 126 -10.85 32.14 52.14
N ASP A 127 -9.54 31.98 51.97
CA ASP A 127 -8.72 31.31 52.97
C ASP A 127 -8.76 32.05 54.32
N ASN A 128 -8.80 31.30 55.41
CA ASN A 128 -8.81 31.85 56.76
C ASN A 128 -7.44 32.35 57.25
N ASN A 129 -6.40 32.31 56.40
CA ASN A 129 -5.02 32.67 56.73
C ASN A 129 -4.32 33.49 55.62
N LEU A 130 -5.02 34.47 55.05
CA LEU A 130 -4.40 35.37 54.07
C LEU A 130 -3.38 36.29 54.75
N ILE A 131 -2.26 36.54 54.07
CA ILE A 131 -1.25 37.51 54.55
C ILE A 131 -1.82 38.94 54.52
N LYS A 132 -1.38 39.78 55.46
CA LYS A 132 -1.79 41.20 55.52
C LYS A 132 -1.39 41.91 54.21
N LYS A 133 -2.30 42.71 53.63
CA LYS A 133 -2.15 43.35 52.30
C LYS A 133 -2.03 42.36 51.12
N THR A 134 -2.74 41.24 51.18
CA THR A 134 -2.89 40.39 49.99
C THR A 134 -3.80 41.04 48.95
N ALA A 135 -3.49 40.81 47.67
CA ALA A 135 -4.35 41.22 46.56
C ALA A 135 -5.42 40.18 46.19
N THR A 136 -5.42 38.99 46.83
CA THR A 136 -6.41 37.93 46.60
C THR A 136 -7.87 38.42 46.68
N PRO A 137 -8.29 39.21 47.67
CA PRO A 137 -9.67 39.69 47.76
C PRO A 137 -10.11 40.50 46.54
N ILE A 138 -9.16 41.22 45.94
CA ILE A 138 -9.39 42.14 44.83
C ILE A 138 -9.44 41.37 43.52
N HIS A 139 -8.60 40.33 43.39
CA HIS A 139 -8.65 39.33 42.32
C HIS A 139 -10.02 38.66 42.25
N GLU A 140 -10.46 38.07 43.37
CA GLU A 140 -11.76 37.38 43.43
C GLU A 140 -12.92 38.36 43.20
N LEU A 141 -12.84 39.58 43.74
CA LEU A 141 -13.87 40.58 43.48
C LEU A 141 -13.95 40.97 41.99
N PHE A 142 -12.80 41.13 41.32
CA PHE A 142 -12.77 41.49 39.90
C PHE A 142 -13.37 40.39 39.02
N HIS A 143 -13.19 39.11 39.37
CA HIS A 143 -13.85 38.00 38.69
C HIS A 143 -15.38 38.11 38.72
N ILE A 144 -15.97 38.59 39.82
CA ILE A 144 -17.43 38.85 39.89
C ILE A 144 -17.83 39.89 38.83
N PHE A 145 -17.07 40.96 38.69
CA PHE A 145 -17.31 41.95 37.64
C PHE A 145 -17.13 41.35 36.24
N GLN A 146 -16.05 40.63 35.95
CA GLN A 146 -15.83 40.00 34.64
C GLN A 146 -16.96 39.04 34.25
N TYR A 147 -17.35 38.13 35.16
CA TYR A 147 -18.46 37.19 34.93
C TYR A 147 -19.82 37.86 34.77
N SER A 148 -19.98 39.10 35.26
CA SER A 148 -21.21 39.87 35.05
C SER A 148 -21.36 40.40 33.62
N TYR A 149 -20.26 40.44 32.86
CA TYR A 149 -20.23 40.91 31.49
C TYR A 149 -20.13 39.78 30.46
N SER A 150 -19.29 38.77 30.69
CA SER A 150 -19.00 37.73 29.69
C SER A 150 -18.91 36.32 30.28
N SER A 151 -19.34 35.34 29.48
CA SER A 151 -19.20 33.91 29.76
C SER A 151 -17.86 33.33 29.31
N PHE A 152 -17.03 34.10 28.58
CA PHE A 152 -15.71 33.64 28.13
C PHE A 152 -14.79 33.40 29.32
N ASN A 153 -14.09 32.27 29.32
CA ASN A 153 -13.22 31.81 30.40
C ASN A 153 -11.82 31.39 29.91
N ASN A 154 -11.35 32.03 28.84
CA ASN A 154 -10.01 31.87 28.32
C ASN A 154 -9.02 32.42 29.34
N MET A 155 -8.06 31.60 29.79
CA MET A 155 -7.29 31.86 31.01
C MET A 155 -6.43 33.14 30.93
N TRP A 156 -5.84 33.44 29.77
CA TRP A 156 -5.05 34.65 29.55
C TRP A 156 -5.89 35.93 29.68
N PHE A 157 -7.19 35.84 29.35
CA PHE A 157 -8.15 36.93 29.49
C PHE A 157 -8.70 37.00 30.93
N MET A 158 -9.22 35.89 31.47
CA MET A 158 -9.84 35.90 32.80
C MET A 158 -8.80 36.08 33.91
N GLU A 159 -7.88 35.12 34.07
CA GLU A 159 -6.90 35.17 35.15
C GLU A 159 -5.84 36.25 34.91
N GLY A 160 -5.43 36.46 33.66
CA GLY A 160 -4.46 37.50 33.31
C GLY A 160 -4.95 38.92 33.63
N LEU A 161 -6.21 39.23 33.26
CA LEU A 161 -6.77 40.55 33.52
C LEU A 161 -7.13 40.74 35.01
N ALA A 162 -7.65 39.71 35.69
CA ALA A 162 -7.86 39.76 37.14
C ALA A 162 -6.56 39.95 37.91
N ARG A 163 -5.49 39.30 37.46
CA ARG A 163 -4.15 39.46 38.02
C ARG A 163 -3.60 40.87 37.80
N TRP A 164 -3.84 41.46 36.63
CA TRP A 164 -3.57 42.87 36.37
C TRP A 164 -4.37 43.80 37.29
N ALA A 165 -5.67 43.53 37.52
CA ALA A 165 -6.55 44.35 38.34
C ALA A 165 -6.11 44.45 39.82
N GLN A 166 -5.27 43.53 40.30
CA GLN A 166 -4.62 43.62 41.60
C GLN A 166 -3.77 44.89 41.76
N ASN A 167 -3.20 45.41 40.66
CA ASN A 167 -2.35 46.60 40.65
C ASN A 167 -3.10 47.90 40.96
N ILE A 168 -4.43 47.88 40.88
CA ILE A 168 -5.30 49.04 41.16
C ILE A 168 -5.17 49.50 42.63
N THR A 169 -4.74 48.59 43.51
CA THR A 169 -4.70 48.79 44.96
C THR A 169 -3.38 48.36 45.60
N HIS A 170 -2.56 47.57 44.89
CA HIS A 170 -1.27 47.08 45.37
C HIS A 170 -0.18 47.45 44.37
N ASN A 171 0.82 48.20 44.81
CA ASN A 171 1.99 48.50 43.98
C ASN A 171 2.87 47.25 43.82
N ARG A 172 2.88 46.65 42.63
CA ARG A 172 3.76 45.54 42.25
C ARG A 172 4.89 46.02 41.34
N ALA A 173 5.95 45.22 41.23
CA ALA A 173 7.12 45.54 40.40
C ALA A 173 6.73 45.86 38.95
N ASP A 174 7.42 46.84 38.36
CA ASP A 174 7.12 47.33 37.03
C ASP A 174 7.69 46.39 35.94
N LYS A 175 6.97 45.29 35.69
CA LYS A 175 7.28 44.33 34.63
C LYS A 175 6.21 44.38 33.55
N TYR A 176 6.63 44.36 32.29
CA TYR A 176 5.78 44.25 31.11
C TYR A 176 6.51 43.43 30.03
N GLU A 177 5.75 42.91 29.08
CA GLU A 177 6.26 42.25 27.86
C GLU A 177 5.78 43.01 26.62
N ALA A 178 6.47 42.88 25.49
CA ALA A 178 6.04 43.49 24.24
C ALA A 178 4.72 42.89 23.76
N LEU A 179 3.90 43.68 23.06
CA LEU A 179 2.72 43.15 22.39
C LEU A 179 3.13 42.17 21.28
N PRO A 180 2.36 41.09 21.03
CA PRO A 180 2.65 40.16 19.94
C PRO A 180 2.70 40.83 18.56
N GLN A 181 3.74 40.54 17.79
CA GLN A 181 3.93 41.10 16.44
C GLN A 181 3.72 40.07 15.32
N ASN A 182 3.58 38.78 15.66
CA ASN A 182 3.34 37.68 14.72
C ASN A 182 2.46 36.57 15.33
N LEU A 183 2.06 35.59 14.50
CA LEU A 183 1.15 34.52 14.92
C LEU A 183 1.73 33.62 16.02
N ASP A 184 3.04 33.34 15.99
CA ASP A 184 3.69 32.49 17.00
C ASP A 184 3.67 33.16 18.38
N GLU A 185 3.99 34.45 18.43
CA GLU A 185 3.90 35.26 19.65
C GLU A 185 2.46 35.40 20.17
N LEU A 186 1.49 35.51 19.26
CA LEU A 186 0.07 35.55 19.61
C LEU A 186 -0.39 34.20 20.18
N GLU A 187 0.08 33.08 19.62
CA GLU A 187 -0.18 31.73 20.14
C GLU A 187 0.42 31.54 21.54
N ILE A 188 1.61 32.09 21.80
CA ILE A 188 2.20 32.09 23.13
C ILE A 188 1.30 32.85 24.11
N LEU A 189 0.80 34.03 23.75
CA LEU A 189 -0.08 34.84 24.60
C LEU A 189 -1.37 34.10 24.98
N ILE A 190 -2.09 33.54 23.99
CA ILE A 190 -3.41 32.93 24.26
C ILE A 190 -3.34 31.67 25.12
N ASN A 191 -2.15 31.05 25.23
CA ASN A 191 -1.90 29.90 26.08
C ASN A 191 -1.44 30.27 27.51
N LYS A 192 -1.30 31.56 27.83
CA LYS A 192 -0.93 32.03 29.17
C LYS A 192 -2.08 31.94 30.18
N THR A 193 -1.72 32.08 31.46
CA THR A 193 -2.66 32.19 32.59
C THR A 193 -2.42 33.52 33.34
N HIS A 194 -1.89 33.49 34.57
CA HIS A 194 -1.61 34.69 35.36
C HIS A 194 -0.54 35.60 34.74
N ASP A 195 0.46 35.03 34.06
CA ASP A 195 1.56 35.80 33.45
C ASP A 195 1.10 36.66 32.27
N ALA A 196 -0.13 36.48 31.75
CA ALA A 196 -0.72 37.41 30.80
C ALA A 196 -0.94 38.82 31.38
N GLU A 197 -0.80 39.00 32.71
CA GLU A 197 -0.83 40.34 33.33
C GLU A 197 0.19 41.31 32.73
N TYR A 198 1.35 40.80 32.28
CA TYR A 198 2.41 41.62 31.69
C TYR A 198 2.02 42.16 30.32
N PHE A 199 1.32 41.36 29.52
CA PHE A 199 0.69 41.78 28.27
C PHE A 199 -0.38 42.84 28.53
N TRP A 200 -1.32 42.57 29.46
CA TRP A 200 -2.40 43.51 29.77
C TRP A 200 -1.85 44.85 30.24
N LYS A 201 -0.81 44.84 31.07
CA LYS A 201 -0.13 46.05 31.52
C LYS A 201 0.49 46.83 30.36
N ARG A 202 1.17 46.17 29.41
CA ARG A 202 1.74 46.83 28.23
C ARG A 202 0.65 47.45 27.36
N LEU A 203 -0.39 46.68 27.04
CA LEU A 203 -1.51 47.13 26.21
C LEU A 203 -2.18 48.35 26.82
N ILE A 204 -2.55 48.28 28.09
CA ILE A 204 -3.22 49.37 28.82
C ILE A 204 -2.36 50.63 28.88
N THR A 205 -1.05 50.46 29.10
CA THR A 205 -0.09 51.58 29.11
C THR A 205 -0.03 52.27 27.74
N LEU A 206 0.02 51.50 26.65
CA LEU A 206 0.05 52.04 25.30
C LEU A 206 -1.28 52.68 24.88
N VAL A 207 -2.40 52.19 25.42
CA VAL A 207 -3.74 52.77 25.19
C VAL A 207 -3.92 54.12 25.89
N GLY A 208 -3.31 54.32 27.05
CA GLY A 208 -3.25 55.61 27.75
C GLY A 208 -4.42 55.90 28.70
N ASP A 209 -5.68 55.64 28.30
CA ASP A 209 -6.85 55.77 29.19
C ASP A 209 -7.29 54.41 29.75
N GLU A 210 -6.60 53.99 30.82
CA GLU A 210 -6.86 52.71 31.50
C GLU A 210 -8.33 52.52 31.91
N LYS A 211 -8.98 53.57 32.44
CA LYS A 211 -10.33 53.45 33.02
C LYS A 211 -11.37 53.26 31.92
N LEU A 212 -11.25 54.06 30.86
CA LEU A 212 -12.12 53.93 29.69
C LEU A 212 -11.90 52.59 29.01
N PHE A 213 -10.64 52.18 28.81
CA PHE A 213 -10.30 50.93 28.15
C PHE A 213 -10.91 49.72 28.83
N ILE A 214 -10.76 49.59 30.15
CA ILE A 214 -11.30 48.44 30.90
C ILE A 214 -12.84 48.41 30.83
N ASN A 215 -13.48 49.58 30.89
CA ASN A 215 -14.93 49.66 30.76
C ASN A 215 -15.41 49.21 29.38
N SER A 216 -14.81 49.76 28.32
CA SER A 216 -15.14 49.41 26.94
C SER A 216 -14.82 47.95 26.64
N LEU A 217 -13.68 47.42 27.11
CA LEU A 217 -13.29 46.03 26.92
C LEU A 217 -14.34 45.05 27.48
N LEU A 218 -14.80 45.28 28.71
CA LEU A 218 -15.83 44.43 29.32
C LEU A 218 -17.18 44.57 28.62
N LYS A 219 -17.57 45.78 28.21
CA LYS A 219 -18.80 46.01 27.41
C LYS A 219 -18.77 45.31 26.07
N TYR A 220 -17.68 45.45 25.31
CA TYR A 220 -17.53 44.78 24.02
C TYR A 220 -17.42 43.26 24.19
N SER A 221 -16.75 42.76 25.23
CA SER A 221 -16.74 41.32 25.54
C SER A 221 -18.16 40.79 25.78
N SER A 222 -19.01 41.57 26.45
CA SER A 222 -20.43 41.25 26.64
C SER A 222 -21.21 41.24 25.33
N TYR A 223 -21.02 42.27 24.50
CA TYR A 223 -21.62 42.35 23.17
C TYR A 223 -21.24 41.14 22.30
N GLU A 224 -19.95 40.82 22.21
CA GLU A 224 -19.44 39.69 21.44
C GLU A 224 -19.98 38.34 21.96
N THR A 225 -20.02 38.16 23.29
CA THR A 225 -20.64 36.98 23.90
C THR A 225 -22.10 36.85 23.45
N SER A 226 -22.86 37.96 23.44
CA SER A 226 -24.27 37.94 23.00
C SER A 226 -24.45 37.59 21.51
N LEU A 227 -23.47 37.91 20.65
CA LEU A 227 -23.48 37.51 19.24
C LEU A 227 -23.28 36.01 19.08
N VAL A 228 -22.35 35.42 19.84
CA VAL A 228 -22.15 33.97 19.89
C VAL A 228 -23.41 33.27 20.38
N GLU A 229 -24.07 33.82 21.40
CA GLU A 229 -25.32 33.27 21.94
C GLU A 229 -26.46 33.36 20.94
N LYS A 230 -26.61 34.46 20.20
CA LYS A 230 -27.60 34.56 19.11
C LYS A 230 -27.33 33.55 17.99
N LYS A 231 -26.07 33.22 17.72
CA LYS A 231 -25.67 32.27 16.66
C LYS A 231 -25.81 30.80 17.08
N PHE A 232 -25.59 30.47 18.36
CA PHE A 232 -25.45 29.08 18.84
C PHE A 232 -26.33 28.70 20.04
N GLY A 233 -27.20 29.59 20.51
CA GLY A 233 -28.05 29.33 21.68
C GLY A 233 -29.41 30.03 21.66
N THR A 234 -30.34 29.53 22.48
CA THR A 234 -31.59 30.23 22.78
C THR A 234 -31.35 31.25 23.90
N LYS A 235 -32.14 32.32 23.98
CA LYS A 235 -32.06 33.34 25.05
C LYS A 235 -32.17 32.72 26.47
N GLU A 236 -32.76 31.54 26.61
CA GLU A 236 -32.82 30.77 27.86
C GLU A 236 -31.46 30.21 28.33
N ARG A 237 -30.51 29.94 27.42
CA ARG A 237 -29.17 29.41 27.75
C ARG A 237 -28.34 30.39 28.57
N TYR A 238 -28.39 31.67 28.22
CA TYR A 238 -27.69 32.75 28.93
C TYR A 238 -28.20 32.91 30.37
N ILE A 239 -29.51 33.04 30.55
CA ILE A 239 -30.15 33.24 31.87
C ILE A 239 -29.84 32.05 32.82
N LYS A 240 -29.79 30.83 32.28
CA LYS A 240 -29.46 29.62 33.05
C LYS A 240 -27.95 29.37 33.20
N ASN A 241 -27.07 30.21 32.65
CA ASN A 241 -25.62 29.99 32.58
C ASN A 241 -25.25 28.59 32.02
N SER A 242 -25.96 28.13 31.00
CA SER A 242 -25.88 26.75 30.50
C SER A 242 -24.67 26.48 29.60
N TRP A 243 -23.73 27.43 29.50
CA TRP A 243 -22.46 27.22 28.82
C TRP A 243 -21.66 26.15 29.57
N SER A 244 -21.29 25.08 28.86
CA SER A 244 -20.41 24.06 29.39
C SER A 244 -19.02 24.63 29.70
N LYS A 245 -18.29 23.94 30.58
CA LYS A 245 -16.91 24.33 30.94
C LYS A 245 -15.98 24.37 29.72
N GLU A 246 -16.22 23.50 28.74
CA GLU A 246 -15.44 23.42 27.49
C GLU A 246 -15.75 24.59 26.56
N GLU A 247 -17.03 24.95 26.38
CA GLU A 247 -17.44 26.10 25.55
C GLU A 247 -16.90 27.42 26.11
N LYS A 248 -16.95 27.60 27.44
CA LYS A 248 -16.38 28.81 28.07
C LYS A 248 -14.88 28.94 27.84
N LYS A 249 -14.15 27.82 27.76
CA LYS A 249 -12.69 27.79 27.61
C LYS A 249 -12.21 27.56 26.17
N ASN A 250 -13.13 27.56 25.21
CA ASN A 250 -12.82 27.24 23.82
C ASN A 250 -11.84 28.27 23.23
N THR A 251 -10.79 27.80 22.56
CA THR A 251 -9.79 28.66 21.91
C THR A 251 -10.42 29.53 20.81
N LEU A 252 -11.52 29.10 20.20
CA LEU A 252 -12.30 29.89 19.24
C LEU A 252 -12.88 31.17 19.86
N ASN A 253 -13.00 31.27 21.19
CA ASN A 253 -13.45 32.49 21.85
C ASN A 253 -12.43 33.64 21.71
N ASN A 254 -11.15 33.33 21.45
CA ASN A 254 -10.08 34.32 21.34
C ASN A 254 -10.37 35.35 20.23
N LYS A 255 -10.98 34.96 19.10
CA LYS A 255 -11.32 35.91 18.02
C LYS A 255 -12.32 36.98 18.46
N TYR A 256 -13.26 36.62 19.34
CA TYR A 256 -14.25 37.53 19.91
C TYR A 256 -13.61 38.46 20.96
N ILE A 257 -12.69 37.93 21.76
CA ILE A 257 -11.89 38.73 22.70
C ILE A 257 -10.99 39.71 21.92
N PHE A 258 -10.41 39.30 20.79
CA PHE A 258 -9.65 40.17 19.90
C PHE A 258 -10.50 41.30 19.32
N SER A 259 -11.70 41.00 18.82
CA SER A 259 -12.66 42.02 18.38
C SER A 259 -12.98 43.01 19.50
N ALA A 260 -13.23 42.52 20.71
CA ALA A 260 -13.48 43.37 21.87
C ALA A 260 -12.30 44.28 22.24
N ILE A 261 -11.06 43.78 22.14
CA ILE A 261 -9.85 44.58 22.33
C ILE A 261 -9.76 45.67 21.27
N VAL A 262 -9.89 45.33 19.98
CA VAL A 262 -9.80 46.30 18.87
C VAL A 262 -10.81 47.44 19.06
N ASN A 263 -12.05 47.12 19.41
CA ASN A 263 -13.09 48.13 19.61
C ASN A 263 -12.86 48.96 20.88
N ALA A 264 -12.41 48.35 21.98
CA ALA A 264 -12.07 49.08 23.18
C ALA A 264 -10.87 50.04 23.00
N VAL A 265 -9.87 49.65 22.20
CA VAL A 265 -8.75 50.54 21.86
C VAL A 265 -9.22 51.72 21.01
N LYS A 266 -10.13 51.49 20.04
CA LYS A 266 -10.71 52.56 19.22
C LYS A 266 -11.42 53.63 20.05
N ASP A 267 -12.18 53.23 21.06
CA ASP A 267 -12.87 54.16 21.97
C ASP A 267 -11.90 55.09 22.72
N CYS A 268 -10.70 54.60 23.03
CA CYS A 268 -9.72 55.33 23.82
C CYS A 268 -8.90 56.34 23.00
N MET A 269 -8.95 56.27 21.66
CA MET A 269 -8.20 57.13 20.74
C MET A 269 -6.72 57.31 21.15
N PRO A 270 -5.93 56.22 21.28
CA PRO A 270 -4.57 56.29 21.77
C PRO A 270 -3.67 57.10 20.82
N THR A 271 -2.61 57.69 21.38
CA THR A 271 -1.55 58.30 20.57
C THR A 271 -0.85 57.23 19.73
N ARG A 272 -0.51 57.56 18.48
CA ARG A 272 0.12 56.64 17.53
C ARG A 272 1.34 55.93 18.12
N ASN A 273 1.37 54.61 18.03
CA ASN A 273 2.46 53.76 18.52
C ASN A 273 2.58 52.53 17.62
N GLU A 274 3.77 52.30 17.07
CA GLU A 274 4.02 51.24 16.06
C GLU A 274 3.74 49.83 16.60
N GLU A 275 4.18 49.53 17.83
CA GLU A 275 3.93 48.24 18.49
C GLU A 275 2.43 47.96 18.69
N LEU A 276 1.65 49.00 19.02
CA LEU A 276 0.20 48.91 19.15
C LEU A 276 -0.48 48.76 17.79
N ASP A 277 -0.07 49.53 16.79
CA ASP A 277 -0.65 49.50 15.44
C ASP A 277 -0.44 48.13 14.76
N GLU A 278 0.76 47.56 14.90
CA GLU A 278 1.10 46.22 14.39
C GLU A 278 0.31 45.12 15.13
N PHE A 279 0.22 45.18 16.46
CA PHE A 279 -0.60 44.26 17.25
C PHE A 279 -2.08 44.32 16.87
N LEU A 280 -2.65 45.53 16.72
CA LEU A 280 -4.04 45.72 16.29
C LEU A 280 -4.28 45.15 14.89
N THR A 281 -3.34 45.32 13.97
CA THR A 281 -3.41 44.74 12.63
C THR A 281 -3.40 43.21 12.66
N LEU A 282 -2.51 42.63 13.48
CA LEU A 282 -2.39 41.19 13.68
C LEU A 282 -3.70 40.60 14.20
N ILE A 283 -4.28 41.16 15.26
CA ILE A 283 -5.50 40.62 15.86
C ILE A 283 -6.76 40.91 15.03
N SER A 284 -6.77 41.99 14.23
CA SER A 284 -7.91 42.32 13.33
C SER A 284 -8.06 41.31 12.19
N LYS A 285 -6.95 40.84 11.60
CA LYS A 285 -6.99 39.76 10.59
C LYS A 285 -7.53 38.44 11.15
N ASN A 286 -7.43 38.26 12.46
CA ASN A 286 -7.89 37.09 13.19
C ASN A 286 -9.26 37.29 13.85
N SER A 287 -9.94 38.43 13.61
CA SER A 287 -11.27 38.75 14.19
C SER A 287 -12.44 38.67 13.20
N GLU A 288 -12.21 38.54 11.89
CA GLU A 288 -13.29 38.40 10.90
C GLU A 288 -14.06 37.08 11.07
N THR A 289 -15.38 37.12 10.87
CA THR A 289 -16.18 35.91 10.82
C THR A 289 -15.90 35.13 9.52
N GLN A 290 -15.97 33.79 9.56
CA GLN A 290 -15.84 32.98 8.34
C GLN A 290 -16.81 33.44 7.24
N LEU A 291 -18.00 33.94 7.60
CA LEU A 291 -19.03 34.36 6.65
C LEU A 291 -18.66 35.66 5.92
N GLU A 292 -18.09 36.65 6.61
CA GLU A 292 -17.65 37.92 6.00
C GLU A 292 -16.57 37.71 4.92
N ARG A 293 -15.74 36.67 5.07
CA ARG A 293 -14.73 36.30 4.07
C ARG A 293 -15.33 35.85 2.73
N PHE A 294 -16.57 35.37 2.72
CA PHE A 294 -17.26 34.98 1.49
C PHE A 294 -17.90 36.16 0.76
N ASP A 295 -18.11 37.32 1.40
CA ASP A 295 -18.89 38.45 0.88
C ASP A 295 -18.15 39.34 -0.16
N THR A 296 -17.12 38.79 -0.79
CA THR A 296 -16.47 39.49 -1.91
C THR A 296 -17.22 39.21 -3.20
N LEU A 297 -17.32 40.21 -4.09
CA LEU A 297 -17.98 40.07 -5.40
C LEU A 297 -17.45 38.87 -6.20
N GLN A 298 -16.13 38.62 -6.15
CA GLN A 298 -15.50 37.51 -6.86
C GLN A 298 -15.94 36.16 -6.32
N ILE A 299 -15.94 35.99 -4.98
CA ILE A 299 -16.35 34.73 -4.34
C ILE A 299 -17.85 34.50 -4.52
N GLN A 300 -18.68 35.53 -4.38
CA GLN A 300 -20.12 35.42 -4.60
C GLN A 300 -20.45 35.01 -6.04
N ARG A 301 -19.73 35.53 -7.05
CA ARG A 301 -19.88 35.09 -8.45
C ARG A 301 -19.47 33.63 -8.64
N PHE A 302 -18.31 33.26 -8.10
CA PHE A 302 -17.85 31.87 -8.11
C PHE A 302 -18.88 30.91 -7.49
N LEU A 303 -19.41 31.23 -6.31
CA LEU A 303 -20.39 30.40 -5.62
C LEU A 303 -21.72 30.31 -6.36
N LYS A 304 -22.16 31.39 -7.03
CA LYS A 304 -23.33 31.35 -7.92
C LYS A 304 -23.12 30.39 -9.09
N VAL A 305 -21.94 30.36 -9.68
CA VAL A 305 -21.61 29.39 -10.76
C VAL A 305 -21.55 27.98 -10.21
N LEU A 306 -20.90 27.78 -9.06
CA LEU A 306 -20.85 26.47 -8.41
C LEU A 306 -22.25 25.94 -8.09
N GLN A 307 -23.17 26.83 -7.69
CA GLN A 307 -24.57 26.51 -7.42
C GLN A 307 -25.33 25.91 -8.61
N LEU A 308 -24.98 26.28 -9.85
CA LEU A 308 -25.68 25.80 -11.05
C LEU A 308 -25.61 24.28 -11.21
N ASN A 309 -24.45 23.70 -10.86
CA ASN A 309 -24.18 22.27 -11.05
C ASN A 309 -23.94 21.50 -9.73
N HIS A 310 -23.75 22.21 -8.60
CA HIS A 310 -23.41 21.63 -7.30
C HIS A 310 -24.06 22.39 -6.14
N ASN A 311 -25.37 22.65 -6.24
CA ASN A 311 -26.12 23.37 -5.21
C ASN A 311 -26.04 22.70 -3.82
N GLU A 312 -25.79 21.39 -3.75
CA GLU A 312 -25.64 20.63 -2.50
C GLU A 312 -24.47 21.09 -1.62
N PHE A 313 -23.49 21.81 -2.16
CA PHE A 313 -22.35 22.34 -1.40
C PHE A 313 -22.51 23.82 -1.04
N ILE A 314 -23.59 24.48 -1.47
CA ILE A 314 -23.82 25.91 -1.30
C ILE A 314 -24.85 26.16 -0.21
N ASN A 315 -24.51 27.05 0.71
CA ASN A 315 -25.41 27.56 1.74
C ASN A 315 -25.58 29.07 1.56
N GLU A 316 -26.69 29.61 2.06
CA GLU A 316 -26.97 31.05 2.06
C GLU A 316 -27.33 31.52 3.47
N PHE A 317 -26.71 32.61 3.92
CA PHE A 317 -27.08 33.30 5.16
C PHE A 317 -26.99 34.81 4.94
N ASP A 318 -28.07 35.52 5.25
CA ASP A 318 -28.15 36.99 5.11
C ASP A 318 -27.71 37.48 3.71
N SER A 319 -28.19 36.79 2.66
CA SER A 319 -27.85 37.05 1.25
C SER A 319 -26.38 36.82 0.85
N ILE A 320 -25.56 36.27 1.74
CA ILE A 320 -24.19 35.85 1.46
C ILE A 320 -24.19 34.34 1.19
N LEU A 321 -23.76 33.94 -0.01
CA LEU A 321 -23.47 32.54 -0.31
C LEU A 321 -22.18 32.12 0.36
N TYR A 322 -22.12 30.91 0.91
CA TYR A 322 -20.88 30.32 1.42
C TYR A 322 -20.82 28.81 1.14
N CYS A 323 -19.61 28.26 1.14
CA CYS A 323 -19.36 26.84 0.91
C CYS A 323 -18.37 26.32 1.94
N GLU A 324 -18.80 25.37 2.78
CA GLU A 324 -17.95 24.78 3.83
C GLU A 324 -16.76 23.98 3.26
N TYR A 325 -16.84 23.61 1.99
CA TYR A 325 -15.80 22.88 1.25
C TYR A 325 -14.83 23.81 0.51
N TYR A 326 -15.03 25.12 0.57
CA TYR A 326 -14.14 26.11 -0.06
C TYR A 326 -13.41 26.94 0.99
N ASP A 327 -12.09 26.79 1.01
CA ASP A 327 -11.19 27.59 1.84
C ASP A 327 -10.81 28.88 1.09
N VAL A 328 -11.30 30.03 1.57
CA VAL A 328 -11.12 31.34 0.94
C VAL A 328 -9.65 31.80 0.93
N GLU A 329 -8.88 31.47 1.96
CA GLU A 329 -7.50 31.94 2.10
C GLU A 329 -6.56 31.20 1.14
N THR A 330 -6.70 29.87 1.11
CA THR A 330 -5.88 28.99 0.27
C THR A 330 -6.47 28.79 -1.12
N LYS A 331 -7.69 29.30 -1.36
CA LYS A 331 -8.50 29.09 -2.57
C LYS A 331 -8.61 27.61 -2.95
N THR A 332 -8.80 26.78 -1.91
CA THR A 332 -8.89 25.32 -2.05
C THR A 332 -10.34 24.90 -2.02
N LEU A 333 -10.81 24.24 -3.09
CA LEU A 333 -12.10 23.58 -3.13
C LEU A 333 -11.92 22.08 -2.87
N ASN A 334 -12.61 21.54 -1.87
CA ASN A 334 -12.53 20.15 -1.45
C ASN A 334 -13.84 19.41 -1.68
N ILE A 335 -14.11 19.07 -2.94
CA ILE A 335 -15.29 18.28 -3.34
C ILE A 335 -14.82 17.10 -4.18
N PRO A 336 -15.49 15.94 -4.13
CA PRO A 336 -15.05 14.76 -4.88
C PRO A 336 -14.93 15.01 -6.38
N LYS A 337 -15.82 15.85 -6.93
CA LYS A 337 -15.91 16.12 -8.36
C LYS A 337 -16.56 17.47 -8.66
N LEU A 338 -15.86 18.32 -9.40
CA LEU A 338 -16.36 19.55 -10.00
C LEU A 338 -16.76 19.30 -11.46
N ASN A 339 -18.06 19.11 -11.69
CA ASN A 339 -18.65 19.05 -13.03
C ASN A 339 -18.96 20.45 -13.56
N CYS A 340 -18.32 20.82 -14.67
CA CYS A 340 -18.54 22.03 -15.45
C CYS A 340 -19.23 21.64 -16.76
N VAL A 341 -20.54 21.38 -16.69
CA VAL A 341 -21.36 20.95 -17.82
C VAL A 341 -22.15 22.13 -18.35
N ASP A 342 -22.06 22.37 -19.66
CA ASP A 342 -22.81 23.40 -20.40
C ASP A 342 -22.72 24.82 -19.79
N LEU A 343 -21.57 25.12 -19.17
CA LEU A 343 -21.24 26.48 -18.71
C LEU A 343 -20.77 27.36 -19.86
N SER A 344 -21.14 28.63 -19.81
CA SER A 344 -20.64 29.71 -20.68
C SER A 344 -19.19 30.09 -20.35
N GLU A 345 -18.54 30.83 -21.25
CA GLU A 345 -17.16 31.29 -21.06
C GLU A 345 -17.03 32.17 -19.80
N TYR A 346 -18.00 33.06 -19.56
CA TYR A 346 -18.04 33.89 -18.36
C TYR A 346 -18.16 33.07 -17.06
N GLU A 347 -18.96 32.00 -17.07
CA GLU A 347 -19.13 31.13 -15.90
C GLU A 347 -17.87 30.33 -15.62
N LEU A 348 -17.21 29.79 -16.65
CA LEU A 348 -15.91 29.13 -16.51
C LEU A 348 -14.84 30.10 -15.99
N ASP A 349 -14.86 31.36 -16.42
CA ASP A 349 -13.95 32.39 -15.91
C ASP A 349 -14.17 32.72 -14.44
N CYS A 350 -15.40 32.61 -13.93
CA CYS A 350 -15.68 32.77 -12.50
C CYS A 350 -15.02 31.66 -11.65
N LEU A 351 -14.73 30.49 -12.24
CA LEU A 351 -14.03 29.39 -11.56
C LEU A 351 -12.53 29.63 -11.38
N ASN A 352 -11.97 30.71 -11.95
CA ASN A 352 -10.62 31.19 -11.66
C ASN A 352 -10.42 31.60 -10.18
N ALA A 353 -11.49 31.62 -9.38
CA ALA A 353 -11.41 31.73 -7.92
C ALA A 353 -10.68 30.55 -7.26
N VAL A 354 -10.63 29.37 -7.89
CA VAL A 354 -10.02 28.15 -7.33
C VAL A 354 -8.55 28.01 -7.77
N GLU A 355 -7.64 27.92 -6.81
CA GLU A 355 -6.22 27.61 -7.07
C GLU A 355 -5.89 26.13 -6.81
N ASN A 356 -6.64 25.44 -5.94
CA ASN A 356 -6.44 24.02 -5.67
C ASN A 356 -7.77 23.29 -5.61
N LEU A 357 -7.89 22.20 -6.36
CA LEU A 357 -9.06 21.32 -6.33
C LEU A 357 -8.66 19.95 -5.78
N LYS A 358 -9.20 19.57 -4.62
CA LYS A 358 -9.06 18.23 -4.05
C LYS A 358 -10.21 17.35 -4.56
N GLY A 359 -10.09 16.93 -5.81
CA GLY A 359 -11.04 16.07 -6.50
C GLY A 359 -10.91 16.20 -8.02
N ASP A 360 -11.88 15.64 -8.73
CA ASP A 360 -11.88 15.59 -10.19
C ASP A 360 -12.45 16.88 -10.80
N LEU A 361 -11.88 17.37 -11.90
CA LEU A 361 -12.46 18.42 -12.73
C LEU A 361 -12.94 17.83 -14.05
N ILE A 362 -14.23 17.91 -14.32
CA ILE A 362 -14.82 17.49 -15.60
C ILE A 362 -15.41 18.70 -16.31
N ILE A 363 -15.00 18.91 -17.55
CA ILE A 363 -15.46 20.00 -18.40
C ILE A 363 -16.05 19.40 -19.68
N SER A 364 -17.31 19.73 -19.95
CA SER A 364 -18.01 19.36 -21.19
C SER A 364 -19.01 20.45 -21.57
N SER A 365 -18.99 20.91 -22.81
CA SER A 365 -19.88 21.98 -23.28
C SER A 365 -20.00 21.94 -24.79
N LYS A 366 -21.19 22.28 -25.29
CA LYS A 366 -21.42 22.42 -26.74
C LYS A 366 -21.13 23.82 -27.26
N GLU A 367 -21.05 24.82 -26.39
CA GLU A 367 -20.98 26.23 -26.80
C GLU A 367 -19.54 26.79 -26.84
N ILE A 368 -18.62 26.19 -26.07
CA ILE A 368 -17.28 26.74 -25.89
C ILE A 368 -16.40 26.45 -27.10
N LYS A 369 -15.98 27.53 -27.76
CA LYS A 369 -15.04 27.51 -28.88
C LYS A 369 -13.57 27.52 -28.44
N HIS A 370 -13.25 28.32 -27.43
CA HIS A 370 -11.89 28.46 -26.88
C HIS A 370 -11.95 28.32 -25.37
N LEU A 371 -11.20 27.38 -24.79
CA LEU A 371 -11.14 27.19 -23.34
C LEU A 371 -10.00 28.02 -22.76
N ASN A 372 -10.33 29.22 -22.27
CA ASN A 372 -9.38 30.22 -21.79
C ASN A 372 -9.24 30.27 -20.24
N SER A 373 -10.12 29.58 -19.51
CA SER A 373 -10.24 29.67 -18.04
C SER A 373 -9.26 28.76 -17.26
N PHE A 374 -9.38 28.71 -15.94
CA PHE A 374 -8.53 27.92 -15.00
C PHE A 374 -7.04 28.31 -15.00
N ASN A 375 -6.71 29.57 -15.29
CA ASN A 375 -5.31 30.01 -15.36
C ASN A 375 -4.61 30.10 -14.00
N TYR A 376 -5.36 30.14 -12.90
CA TYR A 376 -4.82 30.14 -11.53
C TYR A 376 -4.85 28.77 -10.86
N LEU A 377 -5.47 27.76 -11.49
CA LEU A 377 -5.53 26.41 -10.94
C LEU A 377 -4.11 25.82 -10.93
N ARG A 378 -3.58 25.52 -9.74
CA ARG A 378 -2.26 24.96 -9.48
C ARG A 378 -2.27 23.45 -9.30
N SER A 379 -3.34 22.90 -8.73
CA SER A 379 -3.47 21.46 -8.55
C SER A 379 -4.90 20.96 -8.70
N VAL A 380 -5.04 19.77 -9.29
CA VAL A 380 -6.27 18.98 -9.38
C VAL A 380 -5.92 17.50 -9.30
N GLU A 381 -6.84 16.63 -8.87
CA GLU A 381 -6.59 15.19 -8.91
C GLU A 381 -6.67 14.69 -10.36
N ASN A 382 -7.86 14.63 -10.94
CA ASN A 382 -8.04 14.17 -12.32
C ASN A 382 -8.67 15.28 -13.16
N LEU A 383 -8.09 15.59 -14.32
CA LEU A 383 -8.64 16.57 -15.25
C LEU A 383 -9.22 15.87 -16.48
N CYS A 384 -10.52 16.06 -16.74
CA CYS A 384 -11.23 15.52 -17.90
C CYS A 384 -11.87 16.64 -18.71
N ILE A 385 -11.42 16.85 -19.94
CA ILE A 385 -11.99 17.78 -20.93
C ILE A 385 -12.56 16.92 -22.05
N THR A 386 -13.88 16.74 -22.08
CA THR A 386 -14.51 15.76 -22.96
C THR A 386 -15.82 16.24 -23.58
N ASP A 387 -16.15 15.66 -24.73
CA ASP A 387 -17.41 15.90 -25.44
C ASP A 387 -17.65 17.42 -25.75
N MET A 388 -16.57 18.17 -26.04
CA MET A 388 -16.62 19.59 -26.40
C MET A 388 -16.78 19.80 -27.92
N GLN A 389 -18.02 19.84 -28.41
CA GLN A 389 -18.32 19.75 -29.85
C GLN A 389 -17.74 20.89 -30.70
N ASN A 390 -17.68 22.11 -30.14
CA ASN A 390 -17.22 23.31 -30.85
C ASN A 390 -15.81 23.77 -30.46
N LEU A 391 -15.12 23.03 -29.58
CA LEU A 391 -13.82 23.44 -29.04
C LEU A 391 -12.74 23.35 -30.12
N GLU A 392 -12.14 24.49 -30.46
CA GLU A 392 -11.02 24.60 -31.39
C GLU A 392 -9.67 24.70 -30.68
N SER A 393 -9.61 25.31 -29.49
CA SER A 393 -8.36 25.44 -28.73
C SER A 393 -8.51 25.43 -27.22
N ILE A 394 -7.48 24.90 -26.54
CA ILE A 394 -7.31 24.98 -25.07
C ILE A 394 -6.14 25.91 -24.76
N ASN A 395 -6.44 27.08 -24.19
CA ASN A 395 -5.44 28.10 -23.85
C ASN A 395 -5.27 28.28 -22.32
N GLY A 396 -6.13 27.66 -21.51
CA GLY A 396 -6.14 27.73 -20.04
C GLY A 396 -5.10 26.87 -19.32
N PHE A 397 -5.27 26.68 -18.00
CA PHE A 397 -4.42 25.83 -17.13
C PHE A 397 -2.94 26.23 -17.05
N ASN A 398 -2.63 27.51 -17.25
CA ASN A 398 -1.24 27.96 -17.35
C ASN A 398 -0.43 27.94 -16.04
N SER A 399 -1.11 27.89 -14.89
CA SER A 399 -0.48 27.73 -13.57
C SER A 399 -0.55 26.30 -13.03
N LEU A 400 -1.08 25.34 -13.80
CA LEU A 400 -1.27 23.98 -13.31
C LEU A 400 0.09 23.31 -13.14
N GLU A 401 0.41 22.87 -11.92
CA GLU A 401 1.69 22.25 -11.55
C GLU A 401 1.56 20.77 -11.23
N ARG A 402 0.36 20.30 -10.84
CA ARG A 402 0.14 18.93 -10.39
C ARG A 402 -1.19 18.36 -10.82
N ILE A 403 -1.12 17.17 -11.40
CA ILE A 403 -2.25 16.30 -11.74
C ILE A 403 -1.92 14.84 -11.40
N ASN A 404 -2.93 14.03 -11.12
CA ASN A 404 -2.83 12.58 -11.06
C ASN A 404 -3.13 11.93 -12.42
N SER A 405 -4.16 12.40 -13.14
CA SER A 405 -4.46 11.97 -14.51
C SER A 405 -4.96 13.11 -15.41
N LEU A 406 -4.81 12.93 -16.72
CA LEU A 406 -5.27 13.88 -17.75
C LEU A 406 -6.05 13.14 -18.84
N GLU A 407 -7.31 13.52 -19.04
CA GLU A 407 -8.14 13.12 -20.17
C GLU A 407 -8.54 14.34 -21.01
N ILE A 408 -8.21 14.31 -22.31
CA ILE A 408 -8.68 15.27 -23.32
C ILE A 408 -9.26 14.44 -24.46
N SER A 409 -10.57 14.21 -24.47
CA SER A 409 -11.16 13.22 -25.37
C SER A 409 -12.43 13.67 -26.09
N LYS A 410 -12.62 13.19 -27.32
CA LYS A 410 -13.82 13.44 -28.13
C LYS A 410 -14.10 14.93 -28.42
N ASN A 411 -13.05 15.74 -28.55
CA ASN A 411 -13.18 17.13 -28.96
C ASN A 411 -12.82 17.22 -30.45
N GLU A 412 -13.77 16.87 -31.33
CA GLU A 412 -13.47 16.58 -32.74
C GLU A 412 -12.86 17.77 -33.51
N LEU A 413 -13.20 19.00 -33.11
CA LEU A 413 -12.71 20.24 -33.71
C LEU A 413 -11.43 20.79 -33.06
N LEU A 414 -10.91 20.16 -31.99
CA LEU A 414 -9.75 20.66 -31.26
C LEU A 414 -8.50 20.59 -32.15
N GLU A 415 -7.95 21.75 -32.47
CA GLU A 415 -6.78 21.93 -33.34
C GLU A 415 -5.50 22.10 -32.52
N GLU A 416 -5.57 22.85 -31.42
CA GLU A 416 -4.38 23.28 -30.65
C GLU A 416 -4.59 23.26 -29.13
N ILE A 417 -3.51 22.92 -28.41
CA ILE A 417 -3.42 23.03 -26.96
C ILE A 417 -2.23 23.95 -26.65
N ASN A 418 -2.54 25.21 -26.35
CA ASN A 418 -1.58 26.28 -26.04
C ASN A 418 -1.47 26.55 -24.52
N GLY A 419 -2.25 25.83 -23.71
CA GLY A 419 -2.23 25.86 -22.25
C GLY A 419 -1.18 24.95 -21.59
N PHE A 420 -1.31 24.70 -20.29
CA PHE A 420 -0.44 23.81 -19.48
C PHE A 420 1.05 24.20 -19.44
N ASN A 421 1.36 25.50 -19.59
CA ASN A 421 2.72 26.02 -19.79
C ASN A 421 3.78 25.62 -18.74
N ILE A 422 3.36 25.22 -17.54
CA ILE A 422 4.27 24.85 -16.45
C ILE A 422 4.07 23.43 -15.91
N LEU A 423 3.12 22.65 -16.44
CA LEU A 423 2.66 21.38 -15.86
C LEU A 423 3.79 20.41 -15.53
N PHE A 424 4.75 20.25 -16.44
CA PHE A 424 5.87 19.32 -16.27
C PHE A 424 7.21 20.02 -15.98
N ARG A 425 7.22 21.29 -15.54
CA ARG A 425 8.47 22.00 -15.22
C ARG A 425 9.08 21.56 -13.89
N LYS A 426 8.25 21.27 -12.89
CA LYS A 426 8.68 20.86 -11.54
C LYS A 426 8.48 19.36 -11.29
N ASN A 427 7.42 18.78 -11.87
CA ASN A 427 7.10 17.36 -11.75
C ASN A 427 6.96 16.76 -13.15
N ASP A 428 7.90 15.91 -13.53
CA ASP A 428 7.97 15.26 -14.86
C ASP A 428 7.17 13.95 -14.93
N THR A 429 6.35 13.67 -13.91
CA THR A 429 5.64 12.39 -13.72
C THR A 429 4.14 12.59 -13.58
N VAL A 430 3.37 11.78 -14.31
CA VAL A 430 1.92 11.58 -14.09
C VAL A 430 1.71 10.27 -13.35
N ASP A 431 1.02 10.33 -12.20
CA ASP A 431 0.87 9.22 -11.27
C ASP A 431 -0.10 8.14 -11.74
N ASP A 432 -1.03 8.48 -12.64
CA ASP A 432 -1.94 7.54 -13.28
C ASP A 432 -1.84 7.65 -14.82
N PHE A 433 -2.95 7.88 -15.54
CA PHE A 433 -3.01 7.81 -17.00
C PHE A 433 -3.01 9.19 -17.67
N ILE A 434 -2.54 9.21 -18.92
CA ILE A 434 -2.80 10.32 -19.86
C ILE A 434 -3.60 9.74 -21.03
N LYS A 435 -4.72 10.37 -21.37
CA LYS A 435 -5.61 9.96 -22.46
C LYS A 435 -6.01 11.17 -23.30
N ILE A 436 -5.35 11.34 -24.44
CA ILE A 436 -5.68 12.34 -25.46
C ILE A 436 -6.16 11.59 -26.70
N THR A 437 -7.47 11.44 -26.88
CA THR A 437 -8.02 10.55 -27.92
C THR A 437 -9.25 11.13 -28.59
N HIS A 438 -9.50 10.78 -29.86
CA HIS A 438 -10.66 11.26 -30.61
C HIS A 438 -10.70 12.80 -30.77
N ASN A 439 -9.55 13.46 -30.85
CA ASN A 439 -9.42 14.87 -31.22
C ASN A 439 -8.94 14.95 -32.67
N LYS A 440 -9.86 14.75 -33.61
CA LYS A 440 -9.57 14.46 -35.03
C LYS A 440 -8.77 15.54 -35.77
N LYS A 441 -8.68 16.75 -35.23
CA LYS A 441 -7.91 17.86 -35.78
C LYS A 441 -6.61 18.17 -35.02
N LEU A 442 -6.36 17.56 -33.86
CA LEU A 442 -5.21 17.88 -33.02
C LEU A 442 -3.92 17.35 -33.67
N GLN A 443 -2.98 18.26 -33.96
CA GLN A 443 -1.76 17.93 -34.74
C GLN A 443 -0.49 17.79 -33.91
N ASN A 444 -0.44 18.33 -32.70
CA ASN A 444 0.75 18.31 -31.85
C ASN A 444 0.42 18.29 -30.35
N ILE A 445 1.40 17.94 -29.52
CA ILE A 445 1.30 17.76 -28.06
C ILE A 445 2.46 18.46 -27.33
N ARG A 446 2.89 19.62 -27.83
CA ARG A 446 4.09 20.32 -27.35
C ARG A 446 4.03 20.67 -25.86
N PHE A 447 2.83 20.83 -25.30
CA PHE A 447 2.62 21.11 -23.89
C PHE A 447 3.12 19.98 -22.96
N LEU A 448 3.31 18.76 -23.48
CA LEU A 448 3.88 17.63 -22.73
C LEU A 448 5.40 17.73 -22.56
N LYS A 449 6.04 18.81 -23.03
CA LYS A 449 7.48 19.03 -22.89
C LYS A 449 7.94 18.82 -21.44
N ASN A 450 9.01 18.04 -21.29
CA ASN A 450 9.62 17.59 -20.03
C ASN A 450 8.90 16.42 -19.32
N LEU A 451 7.79 15.90 -19.85
CA LEU A 451 7.22 14.65 -19.34
C LEU A 451 8.23 13.50 -19.52
N ARG A 452 8.55 12.80 -18.43
CA ARG A 452 9.46 11.64 -18.41
C ARG A 452 8.75 10.35 -18.09
N VAL A 453 7.74 10.38 -17.21
CA VAL A 453 7.12 9.17 -16.68
C VAL A 453 5.60 9.27 -16.69
N VAL A 454 4.93 8.25 -17.24
CA VAL A 454 3.50 8.00 -17.02
C VAL A 454 3.39 6.67 -16.29
N LYS A 455 2.92 6.67 -15.05
CA LYS A 455 2.90 5.45 -14.21
C LYS A 455 1.86 4.42 -14.64
N SER A 456 0.83 4.82 -15.38
CA SER A 456 -0.21 3.95 -15.93
C SER A 456 -0.20 3.97 -17.47
N SER A 457 -1.37 3.97 -18.12
CA SER A 457 -1.52 3.96 -19.57
C SER A 457 -1.34 5.34 -20.19
N PHE A 458 -0.74 5.39 -21.37
CA PHE A 458 -0.61 6.61 -22.17
C PHE A 458 -1.30 6.41 -23.53
N TYR A 459 -2.41 7.09 -23.75
CA TYR A 459 -3.23 6.96 -24.95
C TYR A 459 -3.22 8.28 -25.73
N LEU A 460 -2.68 8.23 -26.94
CA LEU A 460 -2.58 9.33 -27.91
C LEU A 460 -3.22 8.95 -29.26
N HIS A 461 -4.13 7.99 -29.28
CA HIS A 461 -4.69 7.43 -30.50
C HIS A 461 -5.98 8.12 -30.97
N HIS A 462 -6.30 7.99 -32.27
CA HIS A 462 -7.43 8.66 -32.92
C HIS A 462 -7.36 10.20 -32.85
N ASN A 463 -6.18 10.76 -33.13
CA ASN A 463 -6.03 12.20 -33.34
C ASN A 463 -5.51 12.44 -34.77
N ALA A 464 -4.91 13.60 -35.04
CA ALA A 464 -4.23 13.89 -36.30
C ALA A 464 -2.78 14.30 -36.07
N LEU A 465 -2.12 13.71 -35.06
CA LEU A 465 -0.74 14.07 -34.70
C LEU A 465 0.18 13.83 -35.88
N THR A 466 0.93 14.85 -36.28
CA THR A 466 1.94 14.77 -37.35
C THR A 466 3.35 14.62 -36.80
N ASN A 467 3.55 14.90 -35.52
CA ASN A 467 4.82 14.78 -34.83
C ASN A 467 4.59 14.56 -33.33
N LEU A 468 5.63 14.11 -32.63
CA LEU A 468 5.63 13.86 -31.18
C LEU A 468 6.44 14.90 -30.40
N LYS A 469 6.59 16.12 -30.92
CA LYS A 469 7.28 17.21 -30.21
C LYS A 469 6.59 17.46 -28.87
N GLY A 470 7.36 17.47 -27.79
CA GLY A 470 6.89 17.43 -26.41
C GLY A 470 7.26 16.12 -25.69
N LEU A 471 7.46 15.00 -26.40
CA LEU A 471 7.80 13.70 -25.80
C LEU A 471 9.30 13.38 -25.75
N GLU A 472 10.18 14.34 -26.07
CA GLU A 472 11.65 14.14 -26.12
C GLU A 472 12.27 13.71 -24.78
N GLY A 473 11.52 13.88 -23.68
CA GLY A 473 11.89 13.46 -22.34
C GLY A 473 11.34 12.08 -21.93
N LEU A 474 10.39 11.51 -22.66
CA LEU A 474 9.63 10.34 -22.20
C LEU A 474 10.55 9.11 -22.08
N GLU A 475 10.63 8.54 -20.89
CA GLU A 475 11.51 7.40 -20.56
C GLU A 475 10.71 6.14 -20.22
N TYR A 476 9.51 6.29 -19.62
CA TYR A 476 8.77 5.18 -19.02
C TYR A 476 7.24 5.34 -19.15
N VAL A 477 6.58 4.25 -19.58
CA VAL A 477 5.12 4.08 -19.50
C VAL A 477 4.81 2.80 -18.70
N GLY A 478 4.05 2.93 -17.61
CA GLY A 478 3.80 1.84 -16.66
C GLY A 478 2.69 0.88 -17.04
N ALA A 479 1.96 1.14 -18.13
CA ALA A 479 1.06 0.20 -18.78
C ALA A 479 1.16 0.31 -20.31
N SER A 480 0.04 0.38 -21.04
CA SER A 480 0.03 0.44 -22.52
C SER A 480 0.31 1.85 -23.03
N PHE A 481 1.04 1.95 -24.15
CA PHE A 481 1.27 3.20 -24.88
C PHE A 481 0.68 3.08 -26.30
N SER A 482 -0.30 3.92 -26.65
CA SER A 482 -0.92 3.89 -27.98
C SER A 482 -0.80 5.22 -28.72
N LEU A 483 -0.13 5.18 -29.85
CA LEU A 483 0.05 6.23 -30.85
C LEU A 483 -0.74 5.93 -32.14
N SER A 484 -1.65 4.95 -32.10
CA SER A 484 -2.32 4.46 -33.30
C SER A 484 -3.30 5.47 -33.91
N SER A 485 -3.56 5.39 -35.21
CA SER A 485 -4.52 6.27 -35.90
C SER A 485 -4.18 7.74 -35.74
N ASN A 486 -2.97 8.10 -36.19
CA ASN A 486 -2.48 9.46 -36.33
C ASN A 486 -1.92 9.65 -37.75
N LYS A 487 -1.06 10.65 -37.96
CA LYS A 487 -0.39 10.95 -39.24
C LYS A 487 1.13 11.00 -39.05
N LEU A 488 1.66 10.21 -38.12
CA LEU A 488 3.09 10.25 -37.75
C LEU A 488 3.94 9.64 -38.86
N ASP A 489 5.03 10.30 -39.22
CA ASP A 489 6.08 9.83 -40.13
C ASP A 489 7.45 9.72 -39.43
N ASP A 490 7.58 10.25 -38.21
CA ASP A 490 8.78 10.23 -37.38
C ASP A 490 8.46 9.90 -35.91
N LEU A 491 9.32 9.07 -35.28
CA LEU A 491 9.25 8.71 -33.86
C LEU A 491 10.48 9.19 -33.07
N SER A 492 11.37 10.02 -33.64
CA SER A 492 12.65 10.42 -33.02
C SER A 492 12.51 11.04 -31.62
N ALA A 493 11.37 11.68 -31.33
CA ALA A 493 11.06 12.20 -30.00
C ALA A 493 10.99 11.11 -28.92
N LEU A 494 10.77 9.85 -29.29
CA LEU A 494 10.74 8.71 -28.36
C LEU A 494 12.13 8.13 -28.06
N SER A 495 13.21 8.76 -28.54
CA SER A 495 14.58 8.24 -28.40
C SER A 495 15.04 7.97 -26.97
N LYS A 496 14.37 8.49 -25.93
CA LYS A 496 14.66 8.18 -24.53
C LYS A 496 13.79 7.07 -23.93
N LEU A 497 12.72 6.66 -24.62
CA LEU A 497 11.75 5.69 -24.12
C LEU A 497 12.44 4.33 -23.97
N ASN A 498 12.57 3.87 -22.72
CA ASN A 498 13.24 2.61 -22.41
C ASN A 498 12.27 1.48 -22.03
N THR A 499 11.12 1.82 -21.44
CA THR A 499 10.19 0.84 -20.89
C THR A 499 8.73 1.17 -21.20
N VAL A 500 7.98 0.18 -21.68
CA VAL A 500 6.52 0.19 -21.77
C VAL A 500 5.99 -1.10 -21.13
N LYS A 501 5.40 -1.04 -19.94
CA LYS A 501 4.92 -2.25 -19.22
C LYS A 501 3.59 -2.82 -19.74
N GLY A 502 3.27 -2.57 -21.00
CA GLY A 502 2.07 -3.03 -21.68
C GLY A 502 2.26 -3.02 -23.19
N MET A 503 1.14 -2.93 -23.92
CA MET A 503 1.16 -2.93 -25.38
C MET A 503 1.67 -1.59 -25.92
N LEU A 504 2.53 -1.64 -26.95
CA LEU A 504 2.87 -0.48 -27.78
C LEU A 504 2.08 -0.52 -29.09
N GLY A 505 1.14 0.41 -29.27
CA GLY A 505 0.32 0.52 -30.48
C GLY A 505 0.76 1.67 -31.38
N ILE A 506 1.29 1.39 -32.55
CA ILE A 506 1.79 2.38 -33.54
C ILE A 506 1.09 2.20 -34.90
N ALA A 507 -0.02 1.45 -34.93
CA ALA A 507 -0.75 1.14 -36.16
C ALA A 507 -1.45 2.35 -36.78
N TYR A 508 -1.74 2.31 -38.08
CA TYR A 508 -2.44 3.40 -38.80
C TYR A 508 -1.70 4.75 -38.70
N ASN A 509 -0.48 4.79 -39.22
CA ASN A 509 0.36 5.98 -39.34
C ASN A 509 1.03 6.01 -40.73
N ASN A 510 1.89 7.01 -40.96
CA ASN A 510 2.63 7.21 -42.22
C ASN A 510 4.13 6.86 -42.06
N LEU A 511 4.45 5.92 -41.17
CA LEU A 511 5.83 5.61 -40.82
C LEU A 511 6.51 4.80 -41.93
N SER A 512 7.74 5.19 -42.26
CA SER A 512 8.63 4.40 -43.13
C SER A 512 9.71 3.63 -42.35
N THR A 513 10.02 4.09 -41.13
CA THR A 513 10.97 3.49 -40.19
C THR A 513 10.41 3.57 -38.77
N LEU A 514 10.99 2.80 -37.83
CA LEU A 514 10.72 2.93 -36.39
C LEU A 514 11.84 3.66 -35.62
N ASN A 515 12.65 4.47 -36.31
CA ASN A 515 13.75 5.21 -35.68
C ASN A 515 13.22 6.12 -34.56
N GLY A 516 13.92 6.13 -33.43
CA GLY A 516 13.45 6.68 -32.16
C GLY A 516 13.06 5.61 -31.13
N LEU A 517 12.90 4.34 -31.51
CA LEU A 517 12.62 3.24 -30.58
C LEU A 517 13.85 2.41 -30.19
N GLU A 518 15.05 2.79 -30.63
CA GLU A 518 16.28 2.00 -30.45
C GLU A 518 16.63 1.76 -28.97
N ASN A 519 16.23 2.67 -28.09
CA ASN A 519 16.46 2.58 -26.64
C ASN A 519 15.36 1.82 -25.88
N LEU A 520 14.26 1.46 -26.55
CA LEU A 520 13.18 0.68 -25.94
C LEU A 520 13.69 -0.74 -25.70
N GLN A 521 13.85 -1.10 -24.44
CA GLN A 521 14.39 -2.39 -24.01
C GLN A 521 13.32 -3.29 -23.43
N LYS A 522 12.39 -2.74 -22.64
CA LYS A 522 11.41 -3.53 -21.89
C LYS A 522 10.00 -3.30 -22.41
N ILE A 523 9.36 -4.35 -22.90
CA ILE A 523 7.96 -4.32 -23.33
C ILE A 523 7.17 -5.54 -22.90
N TYR A 524 5.94 -5.38 -22.40
CA TYR A 524 5.17 -6.50 -21.85
C TYR A 524 3.96 -6.87 -22.70
N THR A 525 3.69 -8.16 -22.83
CA THR A 525 2.45 -8.61 -23.44
C THR A 525 1.27 -8.42 -22.48
N THR A 526 0.22 -7.75 -22.97
CA THR A 526 -1.02 -7.52 -22.24
C THR A 526 -2.25 -7.85 -23.10
N LYS A 527 -3.41 -7.97 -22.46
CA LYS A 527 -4.68 -8.25 -23.14
C LYS A 527 -5.24 -6.94 -23.69
N TRP A 528 -5.38 -6.86 -25.01
CA TRP A 528 -6.01 -5.74 -25.73
C TRP A 528 -7.13 -6.29 -26.60
N ASN A 529 -8.37 -5.81 -26.41
CA ASN A 529 -9.58 -6.32 -27.08
C ASN A 529 -9.71 -7.84 -27.00
N ALA A 530 -9.55 -8.38 -25.80
CA ALA A 530 -9.58 -9.82 -25.48
C ALA A 530 -8.45 -10.68 -26.09
N GLN A 531 -7.49 -10.09 -26.79
CA GLN A 531 -6.33 -10.79 -27.38
C GLN A 531 -5.04 -10.34 -26.73
N ASN A 532 -4.11 -11.26 -26.51
CA ASN A 532 -2.78 -10.89 -26.06
C ASN A 532 -2.03 -10.19 -27.19
N ARG A 533 -1.48 -9.01 -26.92
CA ARG A 533 -0.72 -8.20 -27.88
C ARG A 533 0.46 -7.53 -27.18
N THR A 534 1.56 -7.40 -27.90
CA THR A 534 2.75 -6.68 -27.42
C THR A 534 2.99 -5.45 -28.26
N ILE A 535 3.03 -5.61 -29.58
CA ILE A 535 3.23 -4.51 -30.52
C ILE A 535 2.21 -4.59 -31.65
N ALA A 536 1.66 -3.44 -32.06
CA ALA A 536 0.92 -3.34 -33.31
C ALA A 536 1.53 -2.25 -34.18
N ILE A 537 2.04 -2.63 -35.36
CA ILE A 537 2.66 -1.72 -36.35
C ILE A 537 1.97 -1.79 -37.72
N HIS A 538 0.88 -2.53 -37.83
CA HIS A 538 0.11 -2.67 -39.08
C HIS A 538 -0.54 -1.35 -39.54
N ASN A 539 -0.96 -1.31 -40.81
CA ASN A 539 -1.42 -0.11 -41.51
C ASN A 539 -0.39 1.03 -41.47
N ASN A 540 0.88 0.70 -41.68
CA ASN A 540 1.92 1.64 -42.07
C ASN A 540 2.47 1.19 -43.43
N PRO A 541 1.82 1.55 -44.55
CA PRO A 541 2.08 0.94 -45.86
C PRO A 541 3.53 1.12 -46.35
N ASP A 542 4.20 2.19 -45.92
CA ASP A 542 5.57 2.51 -46.32
C ASP A 542 6.62 1.99 -45.31
N LEU A 543 6.22 1.31 -44.23
CA LEU A 543 7.13 0.86 -43.18
C LEU A 543 8.00 -0.30 -43.66
N TYR A 544 9.24 -0.02 -44.03
CA TYR A 544 10.18 -1.01 -44.55
C TYR A 544 11.33 -1.32 -43.58
N ASP A 545 11.60 -0.46 -42.59
CA ASP A 545 12.65 -0.63 -41.59
C ASP A 545 12.10 -0.71 -40.17
N ILE A 546 12.23 -1.89 -39.56
CA ILE A 546 11.85 -2.17 -38.16
C ILE A 546 13.06 -2.58 -37.32
N SER A 547 14.29 -2.28 -37.77
CA SER A 547 15.52 -2.61 -37.04
C SER A 547 15.62 -1.92 -35.69
N ALA A 548 14.95 -0.78 -35.47
CA ALA A 548 14.92 -0.11 -34.17
C ALA A 548 14.34 -0.98 -33.04
N LEU A 549 13.64 -2.08 -33.37
CA LEU A 549 13.13 -3.04 -32.38
C LEU A 549 14.21 -3.99 -31.82
N GLU A 550 15.48 -3.87 -32.24
CA GLU A 550 16.58 -4.79 -31.90
C GLU A 550 16.73 -5.09 -30.40
N ASN A 551 16.56 -4.06 -29.57
CA ASN A 551 16.82 -4.16 -28.14
C ASN A 551 15.63 -4.67 -27.33
N LEU A 552 14.48 -4.93 -27.96
CA LEU A 552 13.26 -5.34 -27.27
C LEU A 552 13.37 -6.70 -26.59
N GLN A 553 12.95 -6.73 -25.33
CA GLN A 553 12.83 -7.93 -24.52
C GLN A 553 11.53 -7.87 -23.71
N ASN A 554 10.77 -8.96 -23.73
CA ASN A 554 9.70 -9.16 -22.76
C ASN A 554 10.27 -9.84 -21.51
N ASP A 555 10.61 -9.03 -20.51
CA ASP A 555 11.28 -9.50 -19.28
C ASP A 555 10.41 -10.39 -18.39
N GLU A 556 9.07 -10.37 -18.52
CA GLU A 556 8.21 -11.23 -17.69
C GLU A 556 8.23 -12.67 -18.19
N ASP A 557 8.02 -12.86 -19.50
CA ASP A 557 7.71 -14.16 -20.07
C ASP A 557 8.41 -14.46 -21.41
N TYR A 558 9.27 -13.58 -21.94
CA TYR A 558 10.09 -13.80 -23.15
C TYR A 558 9.29 -14.23 -24.41
N TYR A 559 8.05 -13.76 -24.54
CA TYR A 559 7.26 -13.93 -25.75
C TYR A 559 6.74 -12.58 -26.24
N LEU A 560 6.73 -12.38 -27.56
CA LEU A 560 6.21 -11.17 -28.21
C LEU A 560 5.14 -11.56 -29.22
N ILE A 561 3.97 -10.94 -29.11
CA ILE A 561 2.89 -11.05 -30.09
C ILE A 561 2.81 -9.74 -30.85
N ILE A 562 3.09 -9.78 -32.15
CA ILE A 562 3.25 -8.61 -33.01
C ILE A 562 2.25 -8.68 -34.15
N SER A 563 1.43 -7.63 -34.27
CA SER A 563 0.51 -7.46 -35.40
C SER A 563 1.16 -6.56 -36.44
N ILE A 564 1.34 -7.10 -37.63
CA ILE A 564 2.10 -6.52 -38.75
C ILE A 564 1.24 -6.35 -40.00
N ASP A 565 1.76 -5.63 -41.00
CA ASP A 565 1.21 -5.62 -42.36
C ASP A 565 1.55 -6.92 -43.07
N SER A 566 2.35 -6.91 -44.14
CA SER A 566 2.96 -8.13 -44.66
C SER A 566 4.38 -8.29 -44.14
N TYR A 567 4.75 -9.50 -43.71
CA TYR A 567 6.11 -9.79 -43.25
C TYR A 567 7.19 -9.58 -44.33
N THR A 568 6.77 -9.58 -45.60
CA THR A 568 7.64 -9.32 -46.78
C THR A 568 7.93 -7.83 -47.01
N GLN A 569 7.13 -6.93 -46.43
CA GLN A 569 7.30 -5.48 -46.56
C GLN A 569 8.57 -4.98 -45.85
N TYR A 570 8.93 -5.62 -44.74
CA TYR A 570 10.06 -5.22 -43.92
C TYR A 570 11.39 -5.68 -44.54
N LYS A 571 12.09 -4.75 -45.21
CA LYS A 571 13.40 -5.00 -45.84
C LYS A 571 14.53 -5.00 -44.83
N LYS A 572 14.43 -4.18 -43.78
CA LYS A 572 15.42 -4.11 -42.70
C LYS A 572 14.76 -4.52 -41.38
N LYS A 573 15.29 -5.61 -40.80
CA LYS A 573 14.76 -6.31 -39.62
C LYS A 573 15.82 -6.30 -38.51
N PRO A 574 15.43 -6.53 -37.24
CA PRO A 574 16.39 -6.78 -36.16
C PRO A 574 17.39 -7.88 -36.50
N SER A 575 18.63 -7.80 -35.99
CA SER A 575 19.65 -8.84 -36.19
C SER A 575 19.24 -10.18 -35.55
N LEU A 576 19.75 -11.32 -36.03
CA LEU A 576 19.40 -12.64 -35.48
C LEU A 576 19.84 -12.82 -34.02
N GLU A 577 20.90 -12.12 -33.60
CA GLU A 577 21.46 -12.16 -32.23
C GLU A 577 20.83 -11.13 -31.28
N SER A 578 19.91 -10.32 -31.80
CA SER A 578 19.22 -9.25 -31.07
C SER A 578 18.37 -9.77 -29.92
N ASN A 579 18.09 -8.90 -28.94
CA ASN A 579 17.16 -9.26 -27.88
C ASN A 579 15.76 -9.54 -28.43
N PHE A 580 15.36 -8.86 -29.50
CA PHE A 580 14.10 -9.12 -30.19
C PHE A 580 13.95 -10.60 -30.56
N HIS A 581 14.96 -11.15 -31.23
CA HIS A 581 14.97 -12.55 -31.64
C HIS A 581 15.27 -13.54 -30.50
N LYS A 582 15.71 -13.10 -29.31
CA LYS A 582 15.79 -13.97 -28.12
C LYS A 582 14.43 -14.23 -27.47
N ASN A 583 13.39 -13.49 -27.84
CA ASN A 583 12.01 -13.80 -27.46
C ASN A 583 11.43 -14.83 -28.44
N ILE A 584 10.46 -15.60 -27.96
CA ILE A 584 9.56 -16.35 -28.85
C ILE A 584 8.65 -15.33 -29.56
N LEU A 585 8.68 -15.32 -30.88
CA LEU A 585 7.93 -14.39 -31.70
C LEU A 585 6.65 -15.04 -32.25
N GLU A 586 5.52 -14.35 -32.11
CA GLU A 586 4.30 -14.67 -32.84
C GLU A 586 3.92 -13.46 -33.71
N LEU A 587 3.85 -13.69 -35.01
CA LEU A 587 3.58 -12.65 -36.01
C LEU A 587 2.21 -12.89 -36.64
N TYR A 588 1.38 -11.86 -36.66
CA TYR A 588 0.04 -11.91 -37.25
C TYR A 588 -0.12 -10.80 -38.29
N GLU A 589 -0.38 -11.16 -39.54
CA GLU A 589 -0.75 -10.18 -40.58
C GLU A 589 -2.15 -9.66 -40.30
N LYS A 590 -2.33 -8.33 -40.21
CA LYS A 590 -3.60 -7.74 -39.78
C LYS A 590 -4.77 -8.04 -40.72
N ASN A 591 -4.53 -8.00 -42.03
CA ASN A 591 -5.60 -8.10 -43.03
C ASN A 591 -6.22 -9.49 -43.10
N THR A 592 -5.41 -10.53 -42.91
CA THR A 592 -5.83 -11.94 -42.95
C THR A 592 -6.01 -12.53 -41.55
N ASN A 593 -5.49 -11.85 -40.52
CA ASN A 593 -5.31 -12.39 -39.16
C ASN A 593 -4.52 -13.72 -39.15
N LYS A 594 -3.72 -13.95 -40.20
CA LYS A 594 -3.00 -15.20 -40.40
C LYS A 594 -1.71 -15.19 -39.57
N PHE A 595 -1.46 -16.29 -38.86
CA PHE A 595 -0.18 -16.53 -38.19
C PHE A 595 0.93 -16.72 -39.23
N ILE A 596 2.06 -16.06 -39.03
CA ILE A 596 3.23 -16.17 -39.91
C ILE A 596 4.32 -16.97 -39.18
N PRO A 597 4.71 -18.14 -39.71
CA PRO A 597 5.84 -18.88 -39.18
C PRO A 597 7.10 -18.02 -39.16
N THR A 598 7.73 -17.89 -38.01
CA THR A 598 8.80 -16.91 -37.79
C THR A 598 10.06 -17.19 -38.58
N TYR A 599 10.33 -18.45 -38.94
CA TYR A 599 11.39 -18.81 -39.87
C TYR A 599 11.24 -18.16 -41.27
N LYS A 600 10.00 -17.79 -41.69
CA LYS A 600 9.73 -17.02 -42.92
C LYS A 600 10.07 -15.53 -42.75
N PHE A 601 9.98 -15.02 -41.52
CA PHE A 601 10.35 -13.65 -41.20
C PHE A 601 11.86 -13.50 -41.01
N ALA A 602 12.49 -14.39 -40.25
CA ALA A 602 13.93 -14.44 -40.03
C ALA A 602 14.37 -15.89 -39.79
N THR A 603 15.26 -16.42 -40.64
CA THR A 603 15.72 -17.80 -40.55
C THR A 603 16.86 -17.93 -39.53
N LYS A 604 16.64 -18.71 -38.47
CA LYS A 604 17.68 -19.04 -37.48
C LYS A 604 18.34 -20.39 -37.79
N PRO A 605 19.65 -20.56 -37.52
CA PRO A 605 20.35 -21.84 -37.75
C PRO A 605 19.96 -22.92 -36.72
N ALA A 606 19.67 -22.51 -35.49
CA ALA A 606 19.25 -23.35 -34.39
C ALA A 606 18.25 -22.59 -33.50
N HIS A 607 17.56 -23.33 -32.65
CA HIS A 607 16.68 -22.72 -31.65
C HIS A 607 17.47 -22.14 -30.48
N ASP A 608 17.04 -21.01 -29.92
CA ASP A 608 17.56 -20.46 -28.66
C ASP A 608 16.50 -20.52 -27.57
N TYR A 609 16.51 -21.62 -26.82
CA TYR A 609 15.50 -21.90 -25.80
C TYR A 609 15.93 -21.58 -24.37
N LYS A 610 16.98 -20.78 -24.18
CA LYS A 610 17.47 -20.42 -22.84
C LYS A 610 16.35 -19.92 -21.91
N ASN A 611 15.29 -19.32 -22.46
CA ASN A 611 14.13 -18.81 -21.72
C ASN A 611 12.79 -19.52 -22.00
N PHE A 612 12.74 -20.56 -22.85
CA PHE A 612 11.50 -21.26 -23.21
C PHE A 612 10.70 -21.78 -22.02
N GLY A 613 11.40 -22.34 -21.04
CA GLY A 613 10.79 -22.75 -19.78
C GLY A 613 10.15 -21.59 -19.03
N LYS A 614 10.71 -20.38 -19.07
CA LYS A 614 10.07 -19.21 -18.42
C LYS A 614 8.77 -18.84 -19.12
N THR A 615 8.76 -18.87 -20.47
CA THR A 615 7.60 -18.56 -21.31
C THR A 615 6.44 -19.51 -21.08
N THR A 616 6.69 -20.82 -21.14
CA THR A 616 5.64 -21.86 -20.97
C THR A 616 5.08 -21.98 -19.55
N HIS A 617 5.67 -21.29 -18.57
CA HIS A 617 5.14 -21.16 -17.21
C HIS A 617 4.36 -19.84 -16.98
N SER A 618 4.17 -19.04 -18.03
CA SER A 618 3.31 -17.86 -17.96
C SER A 618 1.87 -18.27 -17.75
N LEU A 619 1.23 -17.75 -16.70
CA LEU A 619 -0.21 -17.92 -16.48
C LEU A 619 -1.04 -17.11 -17.49
N LYS A 620 -0.42 -16.21 -18.27
CA LYS A 620 -1.09 -15.40 -19.29
C LYS A 620 -1.31 -16.19 -20.58
N LEU A 621 -0.44 -17.14 -20.92
CA LEU A 621 -0.53 -17.94 -22.13
C LEU A 621 -1.55 -19.08 -22.00
N SER A 622 -2.39 -19.26 -23.03
CA SER A 622 -3.27 -20.43 -23.25
C SER A 622 -2.78 -21.29 -24.44
N TYR A 623 -1.86 -20.76 -25.25
CA TYR A 623 -1.25 -21.42 -26.39
C TYR A 623 0.15 -20.83 -26.64
N MET A 624 0.94 -21.49 -27.48
CA MET A 624 2.19 -20.96 -28.03
C MET A 624 2.48 -21.62 -29.38
N PHE A 625 2.79 -20.81 -30.39
CA PHE A 625 3.21 -21.25 -31.73
C PHE A 625 4.71 -21.02 -31.92
N ASP A 626 5.49 -22.09 -31.88
CA ASP A 626 6.94 -22.04 -31.97
C ASP A 626 7.42 -22.54 -33.34
N PHE A 627 7.74 -21.56 -34.19
CA PHE A 627 8.16 -21.72 -35.58
C PHE A 627 9.46 -20.97 -35.87
N GLU A 628 10.37 -20.88 -34.89
CA GLU A 628 11.61 -20.10 -35.05
C GLU A 628 12.58 -20.66 -36.09
N VAL A 629 12.60 -21.98 -36.23
CA VAL A 629 13.35 -22.68 -37.27
C VAL A 629 12.41 -23.43 -38.18
N GLU A 630 12.80 -23.59 -39.43
CA GLU A 630 12.09 -24.45 -40.37
C GLU A 630 12.35 -25.93 -40.03
N SER A 631 11.30 -26.75 -39.91
CA SER A 631 11.43 -28.20 -39.69
C SER A 631 10.33 -28.98 -40.42
N ASP A 632 10.62 -30.21 -40.81
CA ASP A 632 9.63 -31.13 -41.41
C ASP A 632 8.97 -32.04 -40.36
N ILE A 633 9.23 -31.77 -39.08
CA ILE A 633 8.61 -32.42 -37.94
C ILE A 633 7.80 -31.40 -37.15
N LEU A 634 6.50 -31.64 -37.00
CA LEU A 634 5.58 -30.87 -36.17
C LEU A 634 5.20 -31.66 -34.92
N ILE A 635 5.25 -31.02 -33.77
CA ILE A 635 4.79 -31.56 -32.50
C ILE A 635 3.66 -30.70 -31.97
N ILE A 636 2.49 -31.30 -31.72
CA ILE A 636 1.32 -30.62 -31.15
C ILE A 636 1.01 -31.24 -29.79
N SER A 637 1.11 -30.45 -28.73
CA SER A 637 0.87 -30.90 -27.36
C SER A 637 -0.33 -30.23 -26.72
N PHE A 638 -1.19 -31.05 -26.13
CA PHE A 638 -2.43 -30.61 -25.49
C PHE A 638 -2.41 -30.86 -23.99
N SER A 639 -2.93 -29.90 -23.22
CA SER A 639 -2.98 -29.93 -21.75
C SER A 639 -4.21 -29.22 -21.18
N GLY A 640 -4.62 -29.57 -19.96
CA GLY A 640 -5.68 -28.85 -19.22
C GLY A 640 -5.13 -27.76 -18.29
N PHE A 641 -5.99 -27.01 -17.61
CA PHE A 641 -5.62 -25.85 -16.77
C PHE A 641 -4.57 -26.16 -15.68
N ASN A 642 -4.61 -27.37 -15.11
CA ASN A 642 -3.62 -27.83 -14.12
C ASN A 642 -2.36 -28.46 -14.76
N GLY A 643 -2.35 -28.65 -16.08
CA GLY A 643 -1.13 -28.91 -16.84
C GLY A 643 -0.49 -27.58 -17.20
N TRP A 644 0.81 -27.41 -16.97
CA TRP A 644 1.54 -26.27 -17.53
C TRP A 644 1.45 -26.28 -19.06
N LEU A 645 1.60 -25.12 -19.72
CA LEU A 645 1.55 -25.01 -21.18
C LEU A 645 2.52 -26.04 -21.82
N GLY A 646 1.99 -26.89 -22.69
CA GLY A 646 2.72 -28.00 -23.29
C GLY A 646 2.96 -29.20 -22.37
N GLY A 647 2.02 -29.46 -21.45
CA GLY A 647 2.18 -30.27 -20.24
C GLY A 647 2.88 -31.64 -20.33
N VAL A 648 2.89 -32.31 -21.48
CA VAL A 648 3.69 -33.54 -21.65
C VAL A 648 5.17 -33.22 -21.80
N PHE A 649 5.54 -32.18 -22.54
CA PHE A 649 6.92 -31.78 -22.84
C PHE A 649 7.56 -30.87 -21.81
N ASN A 650 6.78 -29.95 -21.25
CA ASN A 650 7.31 -28.91 -20.38
C ASN A 650 7.93 -29.52 -19.10
N SER A 651 9.19 -29.15 -18.81
CA SER A 651 10.05 -29.66 -17.72
C SER A 651 10.41 -31.16 -17.75
N ARG A 652 10.03 -31.88 -18.82
CA ARG A 652 10.21 -33.34 -18.92
C ARG A 652 11.14 -33.82 -20.03
N TYR A 653 11.33 -33.06 -21.12
CA TYR A 653 12.29 -33.38 -22.19
C TYR A 653 13.01 -32.13 -22.72
N PRO A 654 14.12 -31.72 -22.08
CA PRO A 654 14.94 -30.64 -22.61
C PRO A 654 15.51 -30.98 -23.98
N TYR A 655 15.70 -32.25 -24.37
CA TYR A 655 16.21 -32.54 -25.71
C TYR A 655 15.22 -32.15 -26.82
N ILE A 656 13.96 -32.57 -26.72
CA ILE A 656 12.93 -32.31 -27.73
C ILE A 656 12.61 -30.80 -27.79
N ILE A 657 12.63 -30.16 -26.62
CA ILE A 657 12.42 -28.73 -26.52
C ILE A 657 13.66 -27.99 -27.00
N ASP A 658 14.81 -28.13 -26.33
CA ASP A 658 15.97 -27.25 -26.44
C ASP A 658 16.92 -27.59 -27.60
N GLU A 659 17.02 -28.86 -28.00
CA GLU A 659 18.06 -29.32 -28.93
C GLU A 659 17.52 -29.82 -30.28
N MET A 660 16.28 -30.30 -30.32
CA MET A 660 15.71 -30.91 -31.51
C MET A 660 15.08 -29.86 -32.44
N LYS A 661 15.50 -29.86 -33.71
CA LYS A 661 14.96 -29.01 -34.77
C LYS A 661 13.54 -29.45 -35.16
N THR A 662 12.53 -28.94 -34.45
CA THR A 662 11.10 -29.19 -34.68
C THR A 662 10.28 -27.90 -34.65
N ASN A 663 9.16 -27.88 -35.39
CA ASN A 663 8.08 -26.92 -35.17
C ASN A 663 7.16 -27.44 -34.07
N LYS A 664 6.68 -26.54 -33.20
CA LYS A 664 5.98 -26.94 -31.98
C LYS A 664 4.74 -26.08 -31.76
N ILE A 665 3.64 -26.71 -31.39
CA ILE A 665 2.40 -26.07 -30.99
C ILE A 665 2.02 -26.59 -29.61
N PHE A 666 1.84 -25.68 -28.66
CA PHE A 666 1.42 -26.02 -27.30
C PHE A 666 0.08 -25.37 -27.02
N ILE A 667 -0.90 -26.14 -26.54
CA ILE A 667 -2.24 -25.63 -26.24
C ILE A 667 -2.66 -26.10 -24.85
N MET A 668 -3.20 -25.16 -24.08
CA MET A 668 -3.73 -25.37 -22.73
C MET A 668 -5.19 -24.92 -22.68
N ASP A 669 -6.08 -25.84 -22.35
CA ASP A 669 -7.47 -25.50 -22.06
C ASP A 669 -7.59 -24.94 -20.63
N LYS A 670 -7.66 -23.61 -20.53
CA LYS A 670 -7.81 -22.91 -19.26
C LYS A 670 -9.17 -23.09 -18.59
N LYS A 671 -10.18 -23.56 -19.32
CA LYS A 671 -11.56 -23.66 -18.84
C LYS A 671 -11.92 -25.07 -18.37
N ASN A 672 -11.02 -26.05 -18.53
CA ASN A 672 -11.28 -27.48 -18.24
C ASN A 672 -12.56 -27.98 -18.92
N SER A 673 -12.62 -27.77 -20.23
CA SER A 673 -13.79 -27.97 -21.08
C SER A 673 -13.56 -28.94 -22.24
N TRP A 674 -12.52 -29.77 -22.17
CA TRP A 674 -12.08 -30.64 -23.27
C TRP A 674 -11.95 -29.88 -24.59
N PHE A 675 -11.48 -28.63 -24.51
CA PHE A 675 -11.27 -27.70 -25.63
C PHE A 675 -12.55 -27.28 -26.37
N HIS A 676 -13.75 -27.68 -25.89
CA HIS A 676 -15.05 -27.29 -26.47
C HIS A 676 -15.33 -25.79 -26.41
N ASN A 677 -14.77 -25.07 -25.43
CA ASN A 677 -14.89 -23.62 -25.33
C ASN A 677 -13.80 -22.85 -26.10
N GLY A 678 -13.04 -23.53 -26.98
CA GLY A 678 -11.93 -22.96 -27.75
C GLY A 678 -10.71 -22.57 -26.90
N ILE A 679 -9.73 -21.99 -27.58
CA ILE A 679 -8.51 -21.44 -26.98
C ILE A 679 -8.78 -20.00 -26.57
N GLU A 680 -8.63 -19.69 -25.28
CA GLU A 680 -8.87 -18.34 -24.76
C GLU A 680 -8.07 -17.29 -25.55
N GLY A 681 -8.78 -16.35 -26.19
CA GLY A 681 -8.20 -15.25 -26.96
C GLY A 681 -7.92 -15.55 -28.43
N VAL A 682 -8.10 -16.80 -28.89
CA VAL A 682 -7.81 -17.21 -30.28
C VAL A 682 -9.05 -17.75 -30.97
N THR A 683 -9.71 -18.74 -30.37
CA THR A 683 -10.85 -19.43 -30.96
C THR A 683 -11.99 -19.51 -29.94
N LYS A 684 -13.23 -19.57 -30.43
CA LYS A 684 -14.44 -19.53 -29.58
C LYS A 684 -14.95 -20.92 -29.21
N ASN A 685 -14.58 -21.93 -29.99
CA ASN A 685 -15.05 -23.31 -29.85
C ASN A 685 -14.02 -24.31 -30.40
N ILE A 686 -14.29 -25.60 -30.23
CA ILE A 686 -13.39 -26.67 -30.69
C ILE A 686 -13.27 -26.75 -32.20
N GLN A 687 -14.35 -26.49 -32.94
CA GLN A 687 -14.33 -26.53 -34.40
C GLN A 687 -13.40 -25.46 -34.98
N GLU A 688 -13.47 -24.23 -34.50
CA GLU A 688 -12.54 -23.16 -34.86
C GLU A 688 -11.09 -23.52 -34.50
N THR A 689 -10.88 -24.24 -33.39
CA THR A 689 -9.54 -24.73 -32.98
C THR A 689 -9.01 -25.78 -33.94
N ILE A 690 -9.84 -26.73 -34.35
CA ILE A 690 -9.50 -27.76 -35.33
C ILE A 690 -9.18 -27.11 -36.69
N THR A 691 -10.01 -26.18 -37.15
CA THR A 691 -9.79 -25.44 -38.41
C THR A 691 -8.45 -24.72 -38.39
N LEU A 692 -8.15 -23.97 -37.32
CA LEU A 692 -6.87 -23.26 -37.17
C LEU A 692 -5.66 -24.21 -37.28
N LEU A 693 -5.70 -25.34 -36.58
CA LEU A 693 -4.62 -26.33 -36.63
C LEU A 693 -4.49 -26.97 -38.02
N LYS A 694 -5.62 -27.23 -38.68
CA LYS A 694 -5.67 -27.81 -40.03
C LYS A 694 -5.06 -26.87 -41.07
N GLU A 695 -5.38 -25.58 -40.99
CA GLU A 695 -4.76 -24.56 -41.86
C GLU A 695 -3.22 -24.55 -41.75
N ILE A 696 -2.69 -24.70 -40.53
CA ILE A 696 -1.24 -24.77 -40.31
C ILE A 696 -0.62 -26.04 -40.93
N THR A 697 -1.28 -27.20 -40.79
CA THR A 697 -0.78 -28.46 -41.35
C THR A 697 -0.99 -28.57 -42.86
N ASP A 698 -1.98 -27.89 -43.42
CA ASP A 698 -2.25 -27.86 -44.87
C ASP A 698 -1.30 -26.89 -45.59
N GLU A 699 -0.86 -25.81 -44.94
CA GLU A 699 0.10 -24.85 -45.51
C GLU A 699 1.50 -25.44 -45.72
N LYS A 700 1.94 -26.34 -44.83
CA LYS A 700 3.22 -27.06 -44.95
C LYS A 700 3.01 -28.55 -44.76
N LYS A 701 3.40 -29.35 -45.76
CA LYS A 701 3.43 -30.81 -45.64
C LYS A 701 4.57 -31.26 -44.73
N TYR A 702 4.25 -31.58 -43.49
CA TYR A 702 5.21 -32.18 -42.56
C TYR A 702 5.41 -33.66 -42.85
N SER A 703 6.67 -34.11 -42.82
CA SER A 703 7.01 -35.53 -42.90
C SER A 703 6.52 -36.31 -41.67
N LYS A 704 6.44 -35.62 -40.52
CA LYS A 704 5.91 -36.16 -39.27
C LYS A 704 5.09 -35.13 -38.51
N ILE A 705 3.95 -35.58 -38.01
CA ILE A 705 3.10 -34.81 -37.11
C ILE A 705 2.82 -35.70 -35.90
N LEU A 706 3.30 -35.27 -34.73
CA LEU A 706 3.02 -35.94 -33.46
C LEU A 706 1.98 -35.14 -32.68
N CYS A 707 0.78 -35.71 -32.52
CA CYS A 707 -0.22 -35.21 -31.58
C CYS A 707 -0.13 -35.95 -30.25
N ILE A 708 -0.01 -35.24 -29.14
CA ILE A 708 0.24 -35.85 -27.84
C ILE A 708 -0.40 -35.10 -26.67
N GLY A 709 -0.91 -35.85 -25.70
CA GLY A 709 -1.53 -35.27 -24.51
C GLY A 709 -1.90 -36.30 -23.45
N ALA A 710 -2.25 -35.82 -22.27
CA ALA A 710 -2.68 -36.66 -21.15
C ALA A 710 -4.08 -36.25 -20.67
N SER A 711 -4.90 -37.22 -20.25
CA SER A 711 -6.26 -37.00 -19.77
C SER A 711 -7.07 -36.20 -20.80
N MET A 712 -7.59 -35.03 -20.44
CA MET A 712 -8.27 -34.11 -21.36
C MET A 712 -7.42 -33.70 -22.56
N GLY A 713 -6.10 -33.55 -22.38
CA GLY A 713 -5.19 -33.34 -23.50
C GLY A 713 -5.03 -34.58 -24.38
N GLY A 714 -5.15 -35.78 -23.80
CA GLY A 714 -5.15 -37.04 -24.54
C GLY A 714 -6.40 -37.19 -25.41
N TYR A 715 -7.56 -36.78 -24.90
CA TYR A 715 -8.80 -36.64 -25.69
C TYR A 715 -8.56 -35.75 -26.92
N MET A 716 -7.97 -34.57 -26.73
CA MET A 716 -7.72 -33.64 -27.84
C MET A 716 -6.65 -34.14 -28.80
N ALA A 717 -5.62 -34.83 -28.30
CA ALA A 717 -4.60 -35.46 -29.14
C ALA A 717 -5.20 -36.54 -30.06
N LEU A 718 -6.14 -37.34 -29.57
CA LEU A 718 -6.87 -38.34 -30.37
C LEU A 718 -7.74 -37.66 -31.42
N LEU A 719 -8.59 -36.71 -31.01
CA LEU A 719 -9.50 -35.98 -31.89
C LEU A 719 -8.75 -35.21 -33.00
N CYS A 720 -7.87 -34.28 -32.61
CA CYS A 720 -7.12 -33.48 -33.58
C CYS A 720 -6.14 -34.34 -34.37
N GLY A 721 -5.45 -35.29 -33.74
CA GLY A 721 -4.51 -36.15 -34.45
C GLY A 721 -5.16 -36.88 -35.61
N LYS A 722 -6.39 -37.39 -35.41
CA LYS A 722 -7.15 -38.05 -36.49
C LYS A 722 -7.58 -37.07 -37.58
N ILE A 723 -8.14 -35.90 -37.21
CA ILE A 723 -8.66 -34.92 -38.19
C ILE A 723 -7.55 -34.25 -39.00
N LEU A 724 -6.40 -34.01 -38.38
CA LEU A 724 -5.22 -33.39 -39.01
C LEU A 724 -4.41 -34.36 -39.88
N GLY A 725 -4.71 -35.67 -39.83
CA GLY A 725 -3.90 -36.69 -40.51
C GLY A 725 -2.52 -36.84 -39.89
N ALA A 726 -2.41 -36.76 -38.56
CA ALA A 726 -1.14 -36.88 -37.87
C ALA A 726 -0.49 -38.24 -38.11
N THR A 727 0.82 -38.29 -38.33
CA THR A 727 1.55 -39.55 -38.52
C THR A 727 1.62 -40.36 -37.23
N ASN A 728 1.64 -39.67 -36.08
CA ASN A 728 1.76 -40.27 -34.77
C ASN A 728 0.78 -39.62 -33.78
N ILE A 729 0.05 -40.43 -33.03
CA ILE A 729 -0.85 -39.99 -31.98
C ILE A 729 -0.51 -40.76 -30.70
N VAL A 730 -0.17 -40.04 -29.63
CA VAL A 730 0.19 -40.63 -28.33
C VAL A 730 -0.69 -40.04 -27.24
N ALA A 731 -1.55 -40.86 -26.64
CA ALA A 731 -2.47 -40.41 -25.60
C ALA A 731 -2.21 -41.15 -24.28
N PHE A 732 -2.13 -40.41 -23.17
CA PHE A 732 -1.95 -40.97 -21.83
C PHE A 732 -3.24 -40.84 -21.00
N SER A 733 -3.81 -41.95 -20.57
CA SER A 733 -5.10 -42.05 -19.86
C SER A 733 -6.17 -41.10 -20.43
N PRO A 734 -6.43 -41.11 -21.75
CA PRO A 734 -7.37 -40.17 -22.35
C PRO A 734 -8.80 -40.46 -21.90
N GLN A 735 -9.64 -39.42 -21.89
CA GLN A 735 -11.07 -39.65 -22.07
C GLN A 735 -11.34 -39.90 -23.55
N SER A 736 -12.17 -40.89 -23.85
CA SER A 736 -12.63 -41.21 -25.21
C SER A 736 -14.09 -40.88 -25.45
N PHE A 737 -14.86 -40.65 -24.39
CA PHE A 737 -16.23 -40.17 -24.43
C PHE A 737 -16.53 -39.25 -23.23
N LEU A 738 -17.47 -38.34 -23.42
CA LEU A 738 -17.93 -37.31 -22.49
C LEU A 738 -19.47 -37.28 -22.38
N ASP A 739 -20.17 -37.96 -23.30
CA ASP A 739 -21.63 -38.00 -23.35
C ASP A 739 -22.23 -38.75 -22.16
N THR A 740 -23.47 -38.36 -21.81
CA THR A 740 -24.19 -38.93 -20.67
C THR A 740 -24.45 -40.42 -20.84
N LEU A 741 -24.75 -40.89 -22.07
CA LEU A 741 -25.13 -42.28 -22.34
C LEU A 741 -23.98 -43.25 -22.00
N ASN A 742 -22.79 -43.01 -22.56
CA ASN A 742 -21.62 -43.84 -22.31
C ASN A 742 -21.16 -43.75 -20.84
N ARG A 743 -21.25 -42.57 -20.22
CA ARG A 743 -20.88 -42.39 -18.80
C ARG A 743 -21.80 -43.13 -17.85
N GLU A 744 -23.11 -43.06 -18.05
CA GLU A 744 -24.09 -43.80 -17.23
C GLU A 744 -23.90 -45.31 -17.40
N LYS A 745 -23.76 -45.78 -18.65
CA LYS A 745 -23.50 -47.19 -18.98
C LYS A 745 -22.28 -47.75 -18.25
N HIS A 746 -21.27 -46.94 -18.00
CA HIS A 746 -20.01 -47.35 -17.40
C HIS A 746 -19.80 -46.83 -15.96
N SER A 747 -20.81 -46.20 -15.36
CA SER A 747 -20.75 -45.60 -14.02
C SER A 747 -19.57 -44.62 -13.84
N ASP A 748 -19.21 -43.86 -14.87
CA ASP A 748 -18.13 -42.87 -14.80
C ASP A 748 -18.62 -41.54 -14.22
N ILE A 749 -18.45 -41.36 -12.92
CA ILE A 749 -18.84 -40.15 -12.17
C ILE A 749 -17.76 -39.05 -12.14
N ARG A 750 -16.62 -39.23 -12.84
CA ARG A 750 -15.52 -38.26 -12.78
C ARG A 750 -15.89 -36.94 -13.48
N TRP A 751 -15.43 -35.82 -12.92
CA TRP A 751 -15.58 -34.45 -13.46
C TRP A 751 -17.01 -33.99 -13.75
N GLU A 752 -17.98 -34.50 -12.98
CA GLU A 752 -19.41 -34.21 -13.17
C GLU A 752 -19.71 -32.69 -13.19
N LYS A 753 -19.07 -31.90 -12.32
CA LYS A 753 -19.25 -30.44 -12.26
C LYS A 753 -18.77 -29.73 -13.52
N GLU A 754 -17.63 -30.14 -14.08
CA GLU A 754 -17.08 -29.57 -15.31
C GLU A 754 -17.95 -29.95 -16.51
N LEU A 755 -18.39 -31.20 -16.58
CA LEU A 755 -19.25 -31.71 -17.66
C LEU A 755 -20.67 -31.14 -17.60
N GLU A 756 -21.24 -30.90 -16.41
CA GLU A 756 -22.52 -30.18 -16.28
C GLU A 756 -22.45 -28.77 -16.86
N LYS A 757 -21.34 -28.06 -16.66
CA LYS A 757 -21.12 -26.73 -17.25
C LYS A 757 -21.00 -26.80 -18.77
N LEU A 758 -20.34 -27.86 -19.28
CA LEU A 758 -20.23 -28.12 -20.71
C LEU A 758 -21.60 -28.43 -21.35
N ASN A 759 -22.41 -29.24 -20.68
CA ASN A 759 -23.76 -29.59 -21.12
C ASN A 759 -24.73 -28.40 -21.13
N LYS A 760 -24.46 -27.37 -20.30
CA LYS A 760 -25.20 -26.11 -20.28
C LYS A 760 -24.69 -25.09 -21.31
N SER A 761 -23.52 -25.27 -21.92
CA SER A 761 -22.98 -24.40 -22.97
C SER A 761 -23.39 -24.87 -24.37
N LYS A 762 -23.19 -24.04 -25.40
CA LYS A 762 -23.35 -24.42 -26.82
C LYS A 762 -22.18 -25.31 -27.30
N ALA A 763 -21.77 -26.29 -26.51
CA ALA A 763 -20.69 -27.20 -26.86
C ALA A 763 -21.08 -28.11 -28.02
N ASP A 764 -20.11 -28.46 -28.85
CA ASP A 764 -20.32 -29.33 -30.01
C ASP A 764 -20.43 -30.78 -29.54
N LYS A 765 -21.66 -31.32 -29.56
CA LYS A 765 -21.92 -32.67 -29.10
C LYS A 765 -21.42 -33.74 -30.07
N GLU A 766 -21.05 -33.37 -31.30
CA GLU A 766 -20.48 -34.30 -32.28
C GLU A 766 -19.23 -35.01 -31.75
N TYR A 767 -18.38 -34.28 -31.03
CA TYR A 767 -17.12 -34.81 -30.50
C TYR A 767 -17.22 -35.36 -29.08
N PHE A 768 -18.42 -35.50 -28.53
CA PHE A 768 -18.58 -36.05 -27.18
C PHE A 768 -18.27 -37.54 -27.12
N ASP A 769 -18.39 -38.27 -28.23
CA ASP A 769 -17.92 -39.64 -28.36
C ASP A 769 -16.93 -39.72 -29.52
N LEU A 770 -15.69 -40.13 -29.25
CA LEU A 770 -14.66 -40.24 -30.28
C LEU A 770 -14.71 -41.55 -31.06
N GLU A 771 -15.45 -42.57 -30.60
CA GLU A 771 -15.45 -43.90 -31.24
C GLU A 771 -15.86 -43.90 -32.72
N PRO A 772 -16.85 -43.10 -33.17
CA PRO A 772 -17.20 -43.01 -34.59
C PRO A 772 -16.02 -42.60 -35.49
N LEU A 773 -15.11 -41.74 -35.02
CA LEU A 773 -13.93 -41.29 -35.77
C LEU A 773 -12.91 -42.40 -36.01
N TYR A 774 -13.00 -43.50 -35.26
CA TYR A 774 -12.09 -44.64 -35.32
C TYR A 774 -12.73 -45.90 -35.95
N ARG A 775 -13.99 -45.81 -36.43
CA ARG A 775 -14.65 -46.88 -37.21
C ARG A 775 -14.23 -46.93 -38.68
N GLU A 776 -14.00 -45.77 -39.30
CA GLU A 776 -13.55 -45.63 -40.69
C GLU A 776 -12.12 -46.20 -40.89
N PRO A 777 -11.73 -46.61 -42.13
CA PRO A 777 -10.38 -47.08 -42.39
C PRO A 777 -9.35 -46.00 -42.01
N LEU A 778 -8.43 -46.37 -41.10
CA LEU A 778 -7.30 -45.55 -40.70
C LEU A 778 -6.23 -45.59 -41.80
N ASP A 779 -5.53 -44.47 -42.02
CA ASP A 779 -4.37 -44.42 -42.94
C ASP A 779 -3.40 -45.56 -42.61
N GLU A 780 -2.86 -46.22 -43.62
CA GLU A 780 -1.99 -47.38 -43.39
C GLU A 780 -0.76 -47.05 -42.56
N ASN A 781 -0.28 -45.80 -42.65
CA ASN A 781 0.98 -45.33 -42.07
C ASN A 781 0.84 -44.62 -40.71
N VAL A 782 -0.37 -44.48 -40.16
CA VAL A 782 -0.55 -43.84 -38.84
C VAL A 782 -0.18 -44.77 -37.69
N ASN A 783 0.60 -44.26 -36.72
CA ASN A 783 0.87 -44.96 -35.46
C ASN A 783 0.09 -44.32 -34.31
N ILE A 784 -0.81 -45.09 -33.69
CA ILE A 784 -1.68 -44.61 -32.60
C ILE A 784 -1.41 -45.43 -31.34
N GLU A 785 -0.90 -44.78 -30.30
CA GLU A 785 -0.61 -45.39 -28.99
C GLU A 785 -1.50 -44.78 -27.90
N ILE A 786 -2.28 -45.63 -27.22
CA ILE A 786 -3.05 -45.26 -26.03
C ILE A 786 -2.43 -45.96 -24.83
N HIS A 787 -1.81 -45.18 -23.95
CA HIS A 787 -1.26 -45.65 -22.69
C HIS A 787 -2.31 -45.49 -21.59
N TYR A 788 -2.57 -46.54 -20.81
CA TYR A 788 -3.57 -46.50 -19.73
C TYR A 788 -3.08 -47.25 -18.49
N SER A 789 -3.65 -46.87 -17.33
CA SER A 789 -3.34 -47.47 -16.04
C SER A 789 -4.19 -48.71 -15.88
N LYS A 790 -3.56 -49.87 -15.71
CA LYS A 790 -4.28 -51.12 -15.46
C LYS A 790 -4.94 -51.14 -14.08
N ASP A 791 -4.38 -50.37 -13.14
CA ASP A 791 -4.90 -50.24 -11.77
C ASP A 791 -6.17 -49.36 -11.69
N ILE A 792 -6.55 -48.70 -12.80
CA ILE A 792 -7.73 -47.81 -12.87
C ILE A 792 -8.66 -48.32 -13.97
N LYS A 793 -9.70 -49.05 -13.56
CA LYS A 793 -10.69 -49.66 -14.47
C LYS A 793 -11.28 -48.69 -15.49
N LEU A 794 -11.52 -47.43 -15.09
CA LEU A 794 -12.08 -46.41 -15.99
C LEU A 794 -11.07 -45.95 -17.07
N ASP A 795 -9.77 -45.96 -16.79
CA ASP A 795 -8.74 -45.61 -17.78
C ASP A 795 -8.60 -46.73 -18.83
N GLU A 796 -8.61 -47.99 -18.38
CA GLU A 796 -8.68 -49.16 -19.27
C GLU A 796 -9.94 -49.12 -20.14
N LEU A 797 -11.08 -48.77 -19.57
CA LEU A 797 -12.35 -48.69 -20.27
C LEU A 797 -12.32 -47.65 -21.40
N HIS A 798 -11.82 -46.44 -21.13
CA HIS A 798 -11.69 -45.42 -22.18
C HIS A 798 -10.72 -45.85 -23.29
N ALA A 799 -9.64 -46.55 -22.94
CA ALA A 799 -8.70 -47.08 -23.92
C ALA A 799 -9.34 -48.17 -24.80
N LEU A 800 -10.11 -49.09 -24.20
CA LEU A 800 -10.82 -50.15 -24.90
C LEU A 800 -11.96 -49.63 -25.79
N HIS A 801 -12.57 -48.50 -25.45
CA HIS A 801 -13.64 -47.87 -26.25
C HIS A 801 -13.18 -47.53 -27.67
N LEU A 802 -11.91 -47.16 -27.84
CA LEU A 802 -11.31 -46.84 -29.15
C LEU A 802 -10.50 -48.01 -29.73
N LYS A 803 -10.73 -49.23 -29.26
CA LYS A 803 -9.98 -50.41 -29.72
C LYS A 803 -10.27 -50.68 -31.20
N SER A 804 -9.22 -50.62 -32.01
CA SER A 804 -9.24 -51.03 -33.41
C SER A 804 -7.96 -51.78 -33.77
N LYS A 805 -7.87 -52.36 -34.97
CA LYS A 805 -6.66 -53.08 -35.43
C LYS A 805 -5.41 -52.20 -35.49
N LYS A 806 -5.56 -50.89 -35.59
CA LYS A 806 -4.46 -49.92 -35.76
C LYS A 806 -4.18 -49.09 -34.50
N VAL A 807 -5.02 -49.22 -33.47
CA VAL A 807 -4.81 -48.55 -32.18
C VAL A 807 -4.10 -49.51 -31.24
N LYS A 808 -2.88 -49.16 -30.85
CA LYS A 808 -2.06 -49.93 -29.92
C LYS A 808 -2.35 -49.52 -28.49
N LEU A 809 -2.96 -50.42 -27.74
CA LEU A 809 -3.26 -50.22 -26.32
C LEU A 809 -2.09 -50.71 -25.46
N ILE A 810 -1.54 -49.85 -24.62
CA ILE A 810 -0.35 -50.12 -23.81
C ILE A 810 -0.70 -49.94 -22.34
N ALA A 811 -0.88 -51.05 -21.63
CA ALA A 811 -1.13 -51.06 -20.20
C ALA A 811 0.17 -50.77 -19.43
N HIS A 812 0.06 -49.99 -18.35
CA HIS A 812 1.13 -49.80 -17.38
C HIS A 812 0.68 -50.29 -16.02
N ASP A 813 1.48 -51.17 -15.43
CA ASP A 813 1.36 -51.59 -14.03
C ASP A 813 2.09 -50.55 -13.12
N ASP A 814 1.59 -50.36 -11.90
CA ASP A 814 2.16 -49.45 -10.89
C ASP A 814 2.23 -47.96 -11.32
N CYS A 815 1.28 -47.51 -12.13
CA CYS A 815 1.11 -46.10 -12.46
C CYS A 815 -0.34 -45.68 -12.16
N ASP A 816 -0.53 -44.53 -11.52
CA ASP A 816 -1.85 -43.92 -11.39
C ASP A 816 -2.31 -43.30 -12.73
N HIS A 817 -3.42 -42.55 -12.70
CA HIS A 817 -3.97 -41.85 -13.87
C HIS A 817 -2.95 -40.93 -14.57
N TYR A 818 -1.90 -40.48 -13.86
CA TYR A 818 -0.88 -39.58 -14.40
C TYR A 818 0.29 -40.35 -15.03
N ILE A 819 0.01 -41.19 -16.02
CA ILE A 819 1.01 -42.07 -16.66
C ILE A 819 2.21 -41.30 -17.21
N ALA A 820 2.00 -40.17 -17.89
CA ALA A 820 3.10 -39.35 -18.38
C ALA A 820 3.99 -38.81 -17.22
N VAL A 821 3.47 -38.65 -16.00
CA VAL A 821 4.30 -38.31 -14.83
C VAL A 821 5.07 -39.54 -14.36
N CYS A 822 4.39 -40.68 -14.30
CA CYS A 822 4.96 -41.96 -13.90
C CYS A 822 6.16 -42.34 -14.80
N LEU A 823 5.97 -42.31 -16.12
CA LEU A 823 7.00 -42.67 -17.10
C LEU A 823 8.18 -41.68 -17.10
N HIS A 824 7.91 -40.39 -16.86
CA HIS A 824 8.98 -39.41 -16.69
C HIS A 824 9.83 -39.71 -15.46
N LYS A 825 9.20 -40.03 -14.31
CA LYS A 825 9.92 -40.43 -13.08
C LYS A 825 10.71 -41.73 -13.27
N LYS A 826 10.22 -42.64 -14.13
CA LYS A 826 10.90 -43.89 -14.50
C LYS A 826 12.02 -43.68 -15.54
N GLY A 827 12.18 -42.47 -16.11
CA GLY A 827 13.23 -42.15 -17.09
C GLY A 827 13.03 -42.72 -18.50
N VAL A 828 11.86 -43.28 -18.80
CA VAL A 828 11.59 -44.00 -20.08
C VAL A 828 10.72 -43.20 -21.06
N LEU A 829 10.15 -42.08 -20.61
CA LEU A 829 9.19 -41.34 -21.41
C LEU A 829 9.82 -40.59 -22.59
N GLU A 830 11.07 -40.14 -22.46
CA GLU A 830 11.80 -39.48 -23.55
C GLU A 830 12.07 -40.46 -24.70
N GLU A 831 12.56 -41.66 -24.37
CA GLU A 831 12.77 -42.75 -25.32
C GLU A 831 11.48 -43.13 -26.05
N LEU A 832 10.36 -43.20 -25.33
CA LEU A 832 9.04 -43.47 -25.93
C LEU A 832 8.65 -42.42 -26.97
N ILE A 833 8.88 -41.14 -26.69
CA ILE A 833 8.55 -40.06 -27.63
C ILE A 833 9.52 -40.06 -28.82
N LEU A 834 10.82 -40.21 -28.58
CA LEU A 834 11.83 -40.29 -29.66
C LEU A 834 11.57 -41.47 -30.60
N LYS A 835 11.14 -42.61 -30.06
CA LYS A 835 10.70 -43.76 -30.84
C LYS A 835 9.49 -43.43 -31.72
N ASN A 836 8.51 -42.71 -31.18
CA ASN A 836 7.35 -42.25 -31.96
C ASN A 836 7.75 -41.23 -33.04
N LEU A 837 8.84 -40.48 -32.84
CA LEU A 837 9.45 -39.64 -33.86
C LEU A 837 10.41 -40.41 -34.79
N SER A 838 10.53 -41.73 -34.63
CA SER A 838 11.46 -42.66 -35.31
C SER A 838 12.90 -42.17 -35.40
N LEU A 839 13.43 -41.69 -34.26
CA LEU A 839 14.83 -41.30 -34.11
C LEU A 839 15.56 -42.32 -33.21
N ASN A 840 16.77 -42.75 -33.62
CA ASN A 840 17.59 -43.68 -32.87
C ASN A 840 18.40 -42.97 -31.77
N ILE A 841 18.42 -43.57 -30.57
CA ILE A 841 19.12 -43.08 -29.36
C ILE A 841 20.66 -43.20 -29.46
N GLN A 842 21.20 -43.72 -30.57
CA GLN A 842 22.62 -44.08 -30.68
C GLN A 842 23.60 -42.89 -30.89
N GLU A 843 23.12 -41.70 -31.22
CA GLU A 843 23.97 -40.50 -31.33
C GLU A 843 23.90 -39.63 -30.07
N LYS A 844 24.41 -40.11 -28.94
CA LYS A 844 24.77 -39.26 -27.78
C LYS A 844 25.63 -39.99 -26.75
N ALA A 845 26.85 -40.35 -27.16
CA ALA A 845 27.92 -40.62 -26.21
C ALA A 845 28.54 -39.29 -25.74
N ILE A 846 28.02 -38.72 -24.65
CA ILE A 846 28.75 -37.73 -23.86
C ILE A 846 29.65 -38.51 -22.89
N PRO A 847 30.98 -38.24 -22.82
CA PRO A 847 31.92 -39.09 -22.11
C PRO A 847 31.72 -39.00 -20.59
N LYS A 848 31.18 -40.06 -19.98
CA LYS A 848 31.26 -40.26 -18.52
C LYS A 848 32.66 -40.71 -18.15
N LYS A 849 33.51 -39.77 -17.72
CA LYS A 849 34.65 -40.11 -16.84
C LYS A 849 34.08 -40.74 -15.57
N SER A 850 34.49 -41.98 -15.28
CA SER A 850 34.15 -42.70 -14.07
C SER A 850 34.82 -42.06 -12.84
N GLN A 851 34.12 -41.14 -12.17
CA GLN A 851 34.38 -40.84 -10.77
C GLN A 851 33.37 -41.62 -9.91
N LYS A 852 33.87 -42.36 -8.93
CA LYS A 852 33.06 -43.11 -7.95
C LYS A 852 32.23 -42.10 -7.14
N LYS A 853 30.90 -42.10 -7.32
CA LYS A 853 30.00 -41.18 -6.63
C LYS A 853 29.92 -41.49 -5.14
N LEU A 854 29.78 -40.46 -4.31
CA LEU A 854 29.63 -40.59 -2.86
C LEU A 854 28.18 -40.95 -2.49
N LYS A 855 27.97 -42.06 -1.78
CA LYS A 855 26.64 -42.47 -1.31
C LYS A 855 26.28 -41.78 0.01
N ILE A 856 25.23 -40.98 0.01
CA ILE A 856 24.78 -40.26 1.21
C ILE A 856 23.26 -40.39 1.34
N LEU A 857 22.80 -40.69 2.56
CA LEU A 857 21.37 -40.76 2.88
C LEU A 857 20.88 -39.44 3.47
N PHE A 858 19.95 -38.81 2.77
CA PHE A 858 19.24 -37.61 3.18
C PHE A 858 17.82 -37.95 3.64
N ALA A 859 17.17 -37.01 4.32
CA ALA A 859 15.72 -37.06 4.46
C ALA A 859 15.01 -36.37 3.28
N ASP A 860 13.69 -36.46 3.28
CA ASP A 860 12.83 -35.88 2.23
C ASP A 860 13.06 -34.37 2.01
N LYS A 861 12.60 -33.88 0.85
CA LYS A 861 12.56 -32.49 0.34
C LYS A 861 13.79 -32.00 -0.44
N TRP A 862 14.95 -32.65 -0.33
CA TRP A 862 16.15 -32.24 -1.08
C TRP A 862 16.33 -32.96 -2.42
N GLN A 863 15.49 -33.95 -2.74
CA GLN A 863 15.62 -34.81 -3.92
C GLN A 863 15.95 -34.02 -5.19
N LYS A 864 15.13 -33.01 -5.52
CA LYS A 864 15.31 -32.22 -6.75
C LYS A 864 16.57 -31.36 -6.76
N ALA A 865 17.04 -30.91 -5.60
CA ALA A 865 18.20 -30.03 -5.49
C ALA A 865 19.49 -30.83 -5.73
N VAL A 866 19.62 -31.96 -5.04
CA VAL A 866 20.85 -32.77 -5.07
C VAL A 866 20.94 -33.72 -6.27
N LEU A 867 19.81 -34.00 -6.95
CA LEU A 867 19.78 -34.84 -8.17
C LEU A 867 20.69 -34.30 -9.28
N LYS A 868 20.95 -32.99 -9.30
CA LYS A 868 21.80 -32.33 -10.31
C LYS A 868 23.30 -32.49 -10.04
N CYS A 869 23.68 -33.06 -8.91
CA CYS A 869 25.08 -33.11 -8.50
C CYS A 869 25.73 -34.42 -8.94
N ASP A 870 26.51 -34.37 -10.02
CA ASP A 870 27.07 -35.57 -10.65
C ASP A 870 28.06 -36.35 -9.77
N TRP A 871 28.67 -35.70 -8.78
CA TRP A 871 29.60 -36.31 -7.83
C TRP A 871 28.90 -37.10 -6.69
N LEU A 872 27.59 -36.94 -6.54
CA LEU A 872 26.80 -37.44 -5.42
C LEU A 872 25.83 -38.54 -5.87
N ASP A 873 25.76 -39.62 -5.10
CA ASP A 873 24.72 -40.64 -5.18
C ASP A 873 23.78 -40.45 -3.98
N ALA A 874 22.74 -39.62 -4.19
CA ALA A 874 21.87 -39.14 -3.13
C ALA A 874 20.67 -40.05 -2.91
N TYR A 875 20.59 -40.65 -1.72
CA TYR A 875 19.48 -41.49 -1.31
C TYR A 875 18.55 -40.73 -0.38
N HIS A 876 17.26 -41.09 -0.36
CA HIS A 876 16.27 -40.40 0.46
C HIS A 876 15.30 -41.37 1.14
N ILE A 877 15.08 -41.17 2.43
CA ILE A 877 14.05 -41.87 3.20
C ILE A 877 13.48 -40.99 4.31
N ASN A 878 12.27 -41.29 4.76
CA ASN A 878 11.67 -40.61 5.91
C ASN A 878 12.27 -41.11 7.25
N PHE A 879 12.75 -40.19 8.08
CA PHE A 879 13.41 -40.51 9.35
C PHE A 879 12.45 -40.78 10.53
N LYS A 880 11.13 -40.79 10.31
CA LYS A 880 10.14 -41.09 11.37
C LYS A 880 10.31 -42.49 11.96
N LYS A 881 10.71 -43.48 11.15
CA LYS A 881 10.87 -44.87 11.58
C LYS A 881 12.33 -45.31 11.44
N ILE A 882 13.13 -45.10 12.48
CA ILE A 882 14.59 -45.26 12.40
C ILE A 882 15.05 -46.68 12.02
N LYS A 883 14.30 -47.72 12.37
CA LYS A 883 14.60 -49.10 11.98
C LYS A 883 14.50 -49.30 10.47
N GLU A 884 13.55 -48.64 9.81
CA GLU A 884 13.41 -48.67 8.35
C GLU A 884 14.56 -47.90 7.68
N VAL A 885 15.01 -46.78 8.27
CA VAL A 885 16.21 -46.04 7.82
C VAL A 885 17.45 -46.94 7.85
N ILE A 886 17.66 -47.67 8.94
CA ILE A 886 18.80 -48.60 9.09
C ILE A 886 18.73 -49.71 8.05
N LYS A 887 17.54 -50.32 7.87
CA LYS A 887 17.33 -51.37 6.87
C LYS A 887 17.65 -50.84 5.45
N TYR A 888 17.09 -49.69 5.09
CA TYR A 888 17.28 -49.07 3.79
C TYR A 888 18.75 -48.69 3.54
N ALA A 889 19.45 -48.17 4.56
CA ALA A 889 20.86 -47.85 4.46
C ALA A 889 21.73 -49.10 4.23
N LYS A 890 21.42 -50.21 4.93
CA LYS A 890 22.11 -51.50 4.72
C LYS A 890 21.86 -52.08 3.33
N GLU A 891 20.61 -52.07 2.87
CA GLU A 891 20.22 -52.58 1.54
C GLU A 891 20.89 -51.83 0.39
N ASN A 892 21.26 -50.56 0.60
CA ASN A 892 21.87 -49.70 -0.42
C ASN A 892 23.38 -49.45 -0.22
N ASP A 893 24.00 -50.10 0.77
CA ASP A 893 25.41 -49.91 1.17
C ASP A 893 25.75 -48.42 1.45
N ILE A 894 24.95 -47.78 2.30
CA ILE A 894 25.12 -46.38 2.69
C ILE A 894 25.64 -46.30 4.12
N LYS A 895 26.76 -45.59 4.32
CA LYS A 895 27.40 -45.41 5.63
C LYS A 895 27.26 -44.01 6.22
N VAL A 896 26.93 -43.00 5.40
CA VAL A 896 26.89 -41.59 5.83
C VAL A 896 25.47 -41.06 5.77
N LEU A 897 24.98 -40.50 6.87
CA LEU A 897 23.70 -39.80 6.93
C LEU A 897 23.95 -38.30 6.96
N PHE A 898 23.19 -37.54 6.17
CA PHE A 898 23.22 -36.08 6.21
C PHE A 898 21.87 -35.52 6.66
N ALA A 899 21.88 -34.86 7.81
CA ALA A 899 20.68 -34.41 8.50
C ALA A 899 20.19 -33.04 7.98
N ASN A 900 19.63 -33.05 6.77
CA ASN A 900 19.23 -31.86 5.99
C ASN A 900 18.03 -31.06 6.55
N ASN A 901 17.37 -31.52 7.62
CA ASN A 901 16.29 -30.77 8.27
C ASN A 901 16.21 -31.04 9.79
N TYR A 902 15.43 -30.22 10.50
CA TYR A 902 15.27 -30.28 11.96
C TYR A 902 14.76 -31.64 12.46
N ALA A 903 13.74 -32.20 11.81
CA ALA A 903 13.12 -33.45 12.25
C ALA A 903 14.12 -34.61 12.13
N THR A 904 14.91 -34.62 11.06
CA THR A 904 15.99 -35.58 10.85
C THR A 904 17.07 -35.47 11.91
N GLN A 905 17.53 -34.25 12.24
CA GLN A 905 18.50 -34.06 13.32
C GLN A 905 17.96 -34.52 14.67
N SER A 906 16.70 -34.20 14.96
CA SER A 906 16.03 -34.64 16.20
C SER A 906 15.92 -36.17 16.27
N ALA A 907 15.56 -36.82 15.16
CA ALA A 907 15.45 -38.28 15.08
C ALA A 907 16.82 -38.95 15.26
N ILE A 908 17.86 -38.43 14.62
CA ILE A 908 19.23 -38.93 14.75
C ILE A 908 19.73 -38.76 16.19
N LEU A 909 19.54 -37.59 16.81
CA LEU A 909 19.90 -37.37 18.22
C LEU A 909 19.18 -38.35 19.16
N LYS A 910 17.89 -38.60 18.92
CA LYS A 910 17.08 -39.53 19.74
C LYS A 910 17.54 -40.98 19.61
N HIS A 911 18.12 -41.36 18.48
CA HIS A 911 18.50 -42.73 18.15
C HIS A 911 20.00 -42.88 17.85
N ASN A 912 20.83 -42.00 18.45
CA ASN A 912 22.25 -41.88 18.16
C ASN A 912 22.98 -43.23 18.26
N ASP A 913 22.83 -43.91 19.40
CA ASP A 913 23.58 -45.13 19.69
C ASP A 913 23.15 -46.27 18.77
N LEU A 914 21.85 -46.37 18.48
CA LEU A 914 21.30 -47.39 17.58
C LEU A 914 21.83 -47.22 16.14
N LEU A 915 21.93 -45.98 15.65
CA LEU A 915 22.47 -45.70 14.32
C LEU A 915 23.98 -46.02 14.25
N LEU A 916 24.74 -45.62 15.26
CA LEU A 916 26.18 -45.89 15.34
C LEU A 916 26.48 -47.39 15.44
N GLN A 917 25.73 -48.14 16.27
CA GLN A 917 25.84 -49.61 16.37
C GLN A 917 25.58 -50.33 15.05
N ASN A 918 24.85 -49.69 14.12
CA ASN A 918 24.58 -50.21 12.78
C ASN A 918 25.53 -49.66 11.71
N GLY A 919 26.64 -49.02 12.11
CA GLY A 919 27.69 -48.56 11.20
C GLY A 919 27.36 -47.27 10.45
N LEU A 920 26.32 -46.54 10.85
CA LEU A 920 25.93 -45.28 10.22
C LEU A 920 26.61 -44.10 10.90
N LYS A 921 27.31 -43.29 10.12
CA LYS A 921 28.09 -42.14 10.58
C LYS A 921 27.37 -40.83 10.24
N PHE A 922 27.39 -39.87 11.15
CA PHE A 922 26.71 -38.58 11.00
C PHE A 922 27.23 -37.52 11.98
N ILE A 923 26.99 -36.26 11.63
CA ILE A 923 27.17 -35.09 12.50
C ILE A 923 25.83 -34.33 12.58
N VAL A 924 25.40 -34.03 13.79
CA VAL A 924 24.17 -33.29 14.11
C VAL A 924 24.42 -32.25 15.20
N ASN A 925 23.58 -31.22 15.24
CA ASN A 925 23.64 -30.20 16.30
C ASN A 925 23.32 -30.79 17.67
N ASN A 926 23.84 -30.20 18.74
CA ASN A 926 23.40 -30.56 20.08
C ASN A 926 21.93 -30.17 20.32
N LYS A 927 21.29 -30.82 21.30
CA LYS A 927 19.85 -30.64 21.61
C LYS A 927 19.49 -29.19 21.98
N LYS A 928 20.40 -28.45 22.62
CA LYS A 928 20.19 -27.06 23.02
C LYS A 928 20.11 -26.15 21.78
N ALA A 929 21.15 -26.15 20.94
CA ALA A 929 21.19 -25.36 19.71
C ALA A 929 20.04 -25.69 18.77
N LEU A 930 19.71 -26.98 18.62
CA LEU A 930 18.62 -27.44 17.76
C LEU A 930 17.27 -26.86 18.21
N ARG A 931 16.97 -26.86 19.51
CA ARG A 931 15.74 -26.29 20.08
C ARG A 931 15.71 -24.77 20.01
N ASP A 932 16.80 -24.14 20.43
CA ASP A 932 16.83 -22.69 20.67
C ASP A 932 16.87 -21.90 19.35
N PHE A 933 17.38 -22.47 18.26
CA PHE A 933 17.33 -21.84 16.92
C PHE A 933 15.95 -21.94 16.23
N VAL A 934 15.14 -22.96 16.52
CA VAL A 934 13.83 -23.13 15.85
C VAL A 934 12.76 -22.19 16.37
N ASP A 935 12.84 -21.83 17.66
CA ASP A 935 11.94 -20.89 18.29
C ASP A 935 12.49 -19.47 18.12
N LYS A 936 11.84 -18.68 17.25
CA LYS A 936 12.28 -17.33 16.91
C LYS A 936 12.21 -16.37 18.09
N GLN A 937 11.20 -16.50 18.95
CA GLN A 937 11.10 -15.63 20.13
C GLN A 937 12.22 -15.96 21.09
N LYS A 938 12.40 -17.25 21.39
CA LYS A 938 13.46 -17.71 22.28
C LYS A 938 14.85 -17.33 21.77
N PHE A 939 15.07 -17.40 20.46
CA PHE A 939 16.29 -16.91 19.82
C PHE A 939 16.50 -15.40 20.10
N TYR A 940 15.48 -14.57 19.89
CA TYR A 940 15.57 -13.12 20.17
C TYR A 940 15.82 -12.85 21.66
N ASP A 941 15.14 -13.54 22.57
CA ASP A 941 15.31 -13.39 24.02
C ASP A 941 16.72 -13.72 24.47
N ILE A 942 17.29 -14.81 23.95
CA ILE A 942 18.67 -15.22 24.25
C ILE A 942 19.66 -14.19 23.70
N MET A 943 19.44 -13.67 22.49
CA MET A 943 20.28 -12.62 21.91
C MET A 943 20.24 -11.34 22.75
N ILE A 944 19.06 -10.88 23.16
CA ILE A 944 18.89 -9.70 24.01
C ILE A 944 19.58 -9.90 25.36
N LYS A 945 19.39 -11.06 26.00
CA LYS A 945 20.03 -11.40 27.29
C LYS A 945 21.56 -11.42 27.24
N ASN A 946 22.15 -11.65 26.07
CA ASN A 946 23.60 -11.67 25.86
C ASN A 946 24.13 -10.35 25.24
N ASN A 947 23.42 -9.23 25.40
CA ASN A 947 23.82 -7.91 24.87
C ASN A 947 23.97 -7.87 23.33
N MET A 948 23.25 -8.72 22.60
CA MET A 948 23.26 -8.79 21.14
C MET A 948 21.95 -8.32 20.50
N SER A 949 21.19 -7.47 21.21
CA SER A 949 19.91 -6.90 20.73
C SER A 949 20.06 -6.16 19.39
N ASN A 950 21.22 -5.55 19.13
CA ASN A 950 21.49 -4.85 17.88
C ASN A 950 21.51 -5.76 16.64
N TYR A 951 21.69 -7.08 16.80
CA TYR A 951 21.77 -8.04 15.70
C TYR A 951 20.45 -8.76 15.41
N VAL A 952 19.37 -8.45 16.12
CA VAL A 952 18.02 -8.99 15.85
C VAL A 952 17.04 -7.84 15.56
N PRO A 953 15.91 -8.11 14.89
CA PRO A 953 14.83 -7.15 14.77
C PRO A 953 14.23 -6.83 16.14
N LYS A 954 13.85 -5.58 16.40
CA LYS A 954 12.96 -5.23 17.50
C LYS A 954 11.65 -6.00 17.35
N TYR A 955 11.22 -6.67 18.40
CA TYR A 955 9.92 -7.34 18.43
C TYR A 955 9.05 -6.76 19.54
N TYR A 956 7.74 -6.66 19.28
CA TYR A 956 6.80 -5.88 20.09
C TYR A 956 6.06 -6.79 21.07
N MET A 957 5.98 -6.34 22.33
CA MET A 957 5.26 -7.06 23.40
C MET A 957 3.90 -6.42 23.72
N LEU A 958 3.74 -5.13 23.42
CA LEU A 958 2.52 -4.35 23.62
C LEU A 958 1.99 -3.83 22.29
N ASP A 959 0.67 -3.81 22.14
CA ASP A 959 -0.03 -3.37 20.92
C ASP A 959 0.31 -1.92 20.53
N ASP A 960 0.43 -1.03 21.50
CA ASP A 960 0.65 0.41 21.28
C ASP A 960 2.06 0.74 20.79
N ASP A 961 3.01 -0.20 20.93
CA ASP A 961 4.40 -0.04 20.49
C ASP A 961 4.62 -0.43 19.02
N ILE A 962 3.64 -1.05 18.37
CA ILE A 962 3.76 -1.58 17.01
C ILE A 962 3.89 -0.44 15.99
N LYS A 963 5.01 -0.41 15.27
CA LYS A 963 5.21 0.49 14.12
C LYS A 963 4.99 -0.24 12.81
N PHE A 964 4.21 0.35 11.92
CA PHE A 964 3.87 -0.20 10.60
C PHE A 964 4.77 0.37 9.48
N PRO A 965 5.10 -0.41 8.42
CA PRO A 965 4.75 -1.82 8.27
C PRO A 965 5.52 -2.70 9.27
N CYS A 966 4.86 -3.74 9.79
CA CYS A 966 5.46 -4.72 10.70
C CYS A 966 5.38 -6.14 10.14
N MET A 967 6.23 -7.02 10.65
CA MET A 967 6.29 -8.43 10.27
C MET A 967 5.59 -9.29 11.30
N VAL A 968 4.56 -10.02 10.89
CA VAL A 968 3.92 -11.07 11.70
C VAL A 968 4.54 -12.42 11.34
N LYS A 969 4.97 -13.20 12.34
CA LYS A 969 5.63 -14.51 12.16
C LYS A 969 5.15 -15.51 13.19
N THR A 970 5.16 -16.80 12.86
CA THR A 970 5.02 -17.88 13.84
C THR A 970 6.32 -18.12 14.60
N LYS A 971 6.23 -18.34 15.93
CA LYS A 971 7.36 -18.65 16.83
C LYS A 971 8.16 -19.84 16.32
N THR A 972 7.47 -20.93 16.03
CA THR A 972 8.03 -22.14 15.44
C THR A 972 7.35 -22.45 14.11
N GLY A 973 8.13 -22.63 13.04
CA GLY A 973 7.59 -22.85 11.70
C GLY A 973 8.66 -22.85 10.63
N GLY A 974 8.41 -23.55 9.53
CA GLY A 974 9.34 -23.65 8.40
C GLY A 974 8.65 -23.42 7.06
N ALA A 975 9.45 -23.06 6.04
CA ALA A 975 9.00 -22.72 4.69
C ALA A 975 8.07 -21.48 4.63
N GLY A 976 8.30 -20.48 5.50
CA GLY A 976 7.60 -19.18 5.43
C GLY A 976 6.11 -19.20 5.79
N ARG A 977 5.55 -20.36 6.17
CA ARG A 977 4.14 -20.48 6.54
C ARG A 977 3.84 -19.63 7.78
N GLY A 978 2.87 -18.73 7.66
CA GLY A 978 2.48 -17.80 8.73
C GLY A 978 3.44 -16.60 8.89
N VAL A 979 4.17 -16.23 7.83
CA VAL A 979 4.97 -14.99 7.78
C VAL A 979 4.34 -14.03 6.78
N TYR A 980 3.98 -12.82 7.21
CA TYR A 980 3.40 -11.79 6.34
C TYR A 980 3.65 -10.37 6.86
N LEU A 981 3.50 -9.39 5.97
CA LEU A 981 3.55 -7.96 6.27
C LEU A 981 2.17 -7.45 6.67
N ALA A 982 2.10 -6.70 7.76
CA ALA A 982 0.93 -5.91 8.12
C ALA A 982 1.27 -4.42 7.91
N TYR A 983 0.39 -3.68 7.24
CA TYR A 983 0.54 -2.25 6.97
C TYR A 983 -0.29 -1.40 7.95
N SER A 984 -1.23 -2.03 8.65
CA SER A 984 -2.08 -1.43 9.66
C SER A 984 -2.50 -2.46 10.71
N LYS A 985 -3.06 -1.99 11.83
CA LYS A 985 -3.62 -2.87 12.87
C LYS A 985 -4.71 -3.82 12.36
N LYS A 986 -5.44 -3.43 11.30
CA LYS A 986 -6.51 -4.23 10.68
C LYS A 986 -5.96 -5.46 9.92
N ASP A 987 -4.74 -5.39 9.41
CA ASP A 987 -4.11 -6.49 8.66
C ASP A 987 -3.66 -7.64 9.61
N ILE A 988 -3.59 -7.36 10.91
CA ILE A 988 -3.26 -8.31 11.96
C ILE A 988 -4.51 -9.13 12.30
N THR A 989 -4.84 -10.09 11.42
CA THR A 989 -6.09 -10.87 11.52
C THR A 989 -5.98 -12.16 12.34
N LYS A 990 -4.75 -12.65 12.61
CA LYS A 990 -4.48 -13.94 13.29
C LYS A 990 -3.20 -13.88 14.13
N VAL A 991 -3.29 -13.32 15.34
CA VAL A 991 -2.22 -13.40 16.35
C VAL A 991 -2.72 -14.24 17.51
N ASP A 992 -1.96 -15.29 17.81
CA ASP A 992 -2.18 -16.18 18.95
C ASP A 992 -0.90 -16.25 19.81
N GLU A 993 -0.93 -17.04 20.87
CA GLU A 993 0.22 -17.28 21.74
C GLU A 993 1.45 -17.85 21.02
N ASN A 994 1.31 -18.30 19.77
CA ASN A 994 2.38 -18.85 18.93
C ASN A 994 2.89 -17.86 17.86
N SER A 995 2.48 -16.60 17.93
CA SER A 995 2.90 -15.54 17.00
C SER A 995 3.89 -14.57 17.63
N ILE A 996 4.73 -13.94 16.80
CA ILE A 996 5.58 -12.78 17.13
C ILE A 996 5.34 -11.67 16.11
N ILE A 997 5.32 -10.43 16.58
CA ILE A 997 5.26 -9.23 15.74
C ILE A 997 6.60 -8.53 15.87
N SER A 998 7.29 -8.31 14.76
CA SER A 998 8.58 -7.61 14.73
C SER A 998 8.57 -6.41 13.80
N GLU A 999 9.55 -5.53 13.95
CA GLU A 999 9.81 -4.49 12.95
C GLU A 999 10.03 -5.13 11.57
N TYR A 1000 9.63 -4.40 10.54
CA TYR A 1000 10.06 -4.68 9.18
C TYR A 1000 11.48 -4.18 8.97
N LEU A 1001 12.31 -4.99 8.32
CA LEU A 1001 13.68 -4.62 7.95
C LEU A 1001 13.67 -4.12 6.49
N PRO A 1002 13.79 -2.80 6.24
CA PRO A 1002 13.77 -2.25 4.90
C PRO A 1002 15.07 -2.60 4.15
N SER A 1003 14.96 -3.46 3.16
CA SER A 1003 15.99 -3.77 2.18
C SER A 1003 15.40 -4.75 1.16
N ASN A 1004 15.79 -4.57 -0.10
CA ASN A 1004 15.44 -5.47 -1.20
C ASN A 1004 16.31 -6.74 -1.25
N THR A 1005 17.28 -6.90 -0.35
CA THR A 1005 18.19 -8.05 -0.34
C THR A 1005 18.19 -8.79 1.00
N GLU A 1006 17.98 -10.11 0.94
CA GLU A 1006 18.17 -11.04 2.05
C GLU A 1006 19.43 -11.88 1.84
N TYR A 1007 20.18 -12.12 2.90
CA TYR A 1007 21.37 -12.96 2.88
C TYR A 1007 21.11 -14.25 3.65
N ALA A 1008 21.66 -15.36 3.15
CA ALA A 1008 21.66 -16.65 3.83
C ALA A 1008 23.09 -17.20 3.85
N THR A 1009 23.70 -17.22 5.03
CA THR A 1009 25.04 -17.79 5.25
C THR A 1009 24.91 -19.17 5.86
N SER A 1010 25.25 -20.20 5.09
CA SER A 1010 25.34 -21.59 5.57
C SER A 1010 26.71 -21.81 6.21
N ILE A 1011 26.74 -22.31 7.45
CA ILE A 1011 27.95 -22.46 8.27
C ILE A 1011 28.05 -23.88 8.80
N PHE A 1012 29.26 -24.44 8.71
CA PHE A 1012 29.69 -25.62 9.43
C PHE A 1012 30.80 -25.25 10.42
N TYR A 1013 30.51 -25.38 11.71
CA TYR A 1013 31.33 -24.94 12.83
C TYR A 1013 31.77 -26.13 13.68
N LYS A 1014 33.01 -26.07 14.19
CA LYS A 1014 33.58 -27.03 15.14
C LYS A 1014 34.53 -26.32 16.11
N ASN A 1015 34.37 -26.55 17.41
CA ASN A 1015 35.35 -26.21 18.46
C ASN A 1015 35.94 -24.78 18.36
N GLY A 1016 35.10 -23.75 18.30
CA GLY A 1016 35.56 -22.35 18.22
C GLY A 1016 35.84 -21.84 16.79
N LYS A 1017 35.75 -22.70 15.76
CA LYS A 1017 36.12 -22.34 14.39
C LYS A 1017 35.00 -22.64 13.40
N ILE A 1018 34.77 -21.70 12.49
CA ILE A 1018 34.00 -21.95 11.26
C ILE A 1018 34.93 -22.71 10.31
N LEU A 1019 34.57 -23.95 9.99
CA LEU A 1019 35.34 -24.81 9.08
C LEU A 1019 34.98 -24.55 7.62
N LYS A 1020 33.71 -24.20 7.37
CA LYS A 1020 33.22 -23.87 6.04
C LYS A 1020 31.99 -22.98 6.12
N GLU A 1021 31.94 -22.04 5.20
CA GLU A 1021 30.85 -21.10 5.02
C GLU A 1021 30.54 -20.91 3.53
N VAL A 1022 29.27 -20.69 3.22
CA VAL A 1022 28.83 -20.23 1.90
C VAL A 1022 27.68 -19.25 2.09
N THR A 1023 27.82 -18.06 1.53
CA THR A 1023 26.78 -17.02 1.59
C THR A 1023 26.13 -16.84 0.23
N PHE A 1024 24.81 -16.74 0.23
CA PHE A 1024 24.04 -16.29 -0.93
C PHE A 1024 23.23 -15.04 -0.57
N SER A 1025 23.26 -14.04 -1.44
CA SER A 1025 22.27 -12.96 -1.48
C SER A 1025 21.07 -13.37 -2.32
N LYS A 1026 19.90 -12.86 -1.94
CA LYS A 1026 18.62 -13.00 -2.64
C LYS A 1026 17.99 -11.62 -2.73
N THR A 1027 18.17 -10.99 -3.88
CA THR A 1027 17.65 -9.65 -4.16
C THR A 1027 16.31 -9.76 -4.86
N ALA A 1028 15.29 -9.11 -4.31
CA ALA A 1028 13.99 -8.95 -4.94
C ALA A 1028 13.93 -7.65 -5.73
N ASP A 1029 13.09 -7.63 -6.77
CA ASP A 1029 12.86 -6.44 -7.61
C ASP A 1029 11.97 -5.38 -6.94
N LYS A 1030 11.66 -5.55 -5.65
CA LYS A 1030 10.81 -4.66 -4.84
C LYS A 1030 11.51 -4.30 -3.54
N GLU A 1031 11.35 -3.06 -3.09
CA GLU A 1031 11.89 -2.58 -1.81
C GLU A 1031 11.20 -3.21 -0.58
N VAL A 1032 9.92 -3.56 -0.73
CA VAL A 1032 9.10 -4.19 0.30
C VAL A 1032 8.63 -5.55 -0.19
N TYR A 1033 9.11 -6.62 0.46
CA TYR A 1033 8.76 -7.99 0.09
C TYR A 1033 8.94 -8.98 1.25
N VAL A 1034 8.31 -10.14 1.10
CA VAL A 1034 8.57 -11.32 1.91
C VAL A 1034 9.06 -12.42 0.97
N LEU A 1035 10.31 -12.87 1.12
CA LEU A 1035 10.96 -13.78 0.17
C LEU A 1035 10.14 -15.04 -0.19
N GLN A 1036 9.38 -15.59 0.77
CA GLN A 1036 8.57 -16.80 0.57
C GLN A 1036 7.25 -16.54 -0.18
N GLN A 1037 6.82 -15.27 -0.26
CA GLN A 1037 5.62 -14.84 -0.98
C GLN A 1037 5.95 -14.38 -2.40
N GLU A 1038 7.24 -14.13 -2.70
CA GLU A 1038 7.69 -13.74 -4.02
C GLU A 1038 7.91 -14.96 -4.94
N SER A 1039 7.66 -14.76 -6.23
CA SER A 1039 8.00 -15.74 -7.25
C SER A 1039 9.52 -15.90 -7.32
N LYS A 1040 10.01 -17.14 -7.44
CA LYS A 1040 11.45 -17.42 -7.63
C LYS A 1040 12.05 -16.71 -8.84
N LYS A 1041 11.23 -16.34 -9.83
CA LYS A 1041 11.65 -15.57 -11.01
C LYS A 1041 12.07 -14.13 -10.66
N ASN A 1042 11.49 -13.56 -9.60
CA ASN A 1042 11.69 -12.17 -9.18
C ASN A 1042 12.79 -12.04 -8.11
N ILE A 1043 13.51 -13.13 -7.85
CA ILE A 1043 14.56 -13.20 -6.85
C ILE A 1043 15.87 -13.57 -7.54
N GLN A 1044 16.75 -12.58 -7.67
CA GLN A 1044 18.11 -12.83 -8.11
C GLN A 1044 18.91 -13.45 -6.95
N THR A 1045 19.36 -14.70 -7.12
CA THR A 1045 20.25 -15.37 -6.16
C THR A 1045 21.68 -15.27 -6.65
N LYS A 1046 22.58 -14.75 -5.81
CA LYS A 1046 24.01 -14.61 -6.11
C LYS A 1046 24.85 -15.10 -4.95
N LYS A 1047 25.98 -15.73 -5.24
CA LYS A 1047 26.99 -16.10 -4.22
C LYS A 1047 27.73 -14.83 -3.79
N GLU A 1048 27.88 -14.65 -2.49
CA GLU A 1048 28.57 -13.48 -1.91
C GLU A 1048 29.60 -13.93 -0.87
N GLU A 1049 30.49 -13.01 -0.54
CA GLU A 1049 31.33 -13.10 0.65
C GLU A 1049 30.62 -12.40 1.83
N THR A 1050 30.86 -12.86 3.06
CA THR A 1050 30.30 -12.24 4.25
C THR A 1050 31.40 -11.73 5.16
N GLN A 1051 31.28 -10.47 5.58
CA GLN A 1051 32.18 -9.83 6.54
C GLN A 1051 31.81 -10.11 8.00
N PHE A 1052 30.76 -10.90 8.24
CA PHE A 1052 30.14 -11.07 9.56
C PHE A 1052 30.51 -12.41 10.23
N LEU A 1053 31.60 -13.05 9.82
CA LEU A 1053 31.96 -14.38 10.33
C LEU A 1053 32.31 -14.38 11.82
N ASP A 1054 32.97 -13.35 12.33
CA ASP A 1054 33.29 -13.24 13.76
C ASP A 1054 32.02 -13.15 14.61
N ILE A 1055 31.08 -12.27 14.23
CA ILE A 1055 29.80 -12.16 14.95
C ILE A 1055 28.96 -13.44 14.82
N PHE A 1056 28.97 -14.10 13.66
CA PHE A 1056 28.27 -15.38 13.48
C PHE A 1056 28.89 -16.50 14.34
N ARG A 1057 30.22 -16.55 14.47
CA ARG A 1057 30.91 -17.46 15.39
C ARG A 1057 30.46 -17.20 16.82
N ASP A 1058 30.50 -15.95 17.28
CA ASP A 1058 30.16 -15.59 18.65
C ASP A 1058 28.69 -15.93 18.97
N ILE A 1059 27.78 -15.70 18.01
CA ILE A 1059 26.37 -16.11 18.11
C ILE A 1059 26.26 -17.64 18.19
N ILE A 1060 26.90 -18.38 17.30
CA ILE A 1060 26.88 -19.85 17.32
C ILE A 1060 27.36 -20.37 18.68
N GLU A 1061 28.36 -19.74 19.31
CA GLU A 1061 28.89 -20.12 20.61
C GLU A 1061 27.89 -19.92 21.76
N ILE A 1062 27.04 -18.89 21.72
CA ILE A 1062 25.97 -18.68 22.72
C ILE A 1062 25.01 -19.88 22.74
N PHE A 1063 24.66 -20.39 21.57
CA PHE A 1063 23.65 -21.45 21.43
C PHE A 1063 24.26 -22.85 21.53
N SER A 1064 25.35 -23.10 20.82
CA SER A 1064 25.98 -24.42 20.70
C SER A 1064 27.11 -24.67 21.70
N GLY A 1065 27.69 -23.62 22.29
CA GLY A 1065 28.89 -23.70 23.13
C GLY A 1065 30.19 -23.77 22.31
N LYS A 1066 31.33 -23.51 22.96
CA LYS A 1066 32.66 -23.48 22.32
C LYS A 1066 33.20 -24.86 21.88
N LYS A 1067 32.55 -25.95 22.29
CA LYS A 1067 32.98 -27.33 22.03
C LYS A 1067 31.87 -28.08 21.30
N GLY A 1068 32.25 -28.88 20.30
CA GLY A 1068 31.33 -29.67 19.49
C GLY A 1068 31.07 -29.06 18.11
N TYR A 1069 30.08 -29.60 17.41
CA TYR A 1069 29.72 -29.22 16.06
C TYR A 1069 28.44 -28.37 16.04
N CYS A 1070 28.39 -27.41 15.12
CA CYS A 1070 27.16 -26.69 14.78
C CYS A 1070 27.04 -26.54 13.26
N GLN A 1071 25.89 -26.90 12.71
CA GLN A 1071 25.52 -26.68 11.31
C GLN A 1071 24.27 -25.80 11.28
N CYS A 1072 24.34 -24.66 10.60
CA CYS A 1072 23.22 -23.73 10.52
C CYS A 1072 23.21 -22.92 9.24
N SER A 1073 22.08 -22.25 8.99
CA SER A 1073 21.91 -21.25 7.93
C SER A 1073 21.34 -20.00 8.60
N ILE A 1074 22.18 -18.98 8.72
CA ILE A 1074 21.85 -17.70 9.32
C ILE A 1074 21.23 -16.82 8.23
N ASN A 1075 20.00 -16.35 8.45
CA ASN A 1075 19.27 -15.51 7.50
C ASN A 1075 19.11 -14.10 8.07
N TYR A 1076 19.54 -13.10 7.30
CA TYR A 1076 19.65 -11.73 7.77
C TYR A 1076 19.47 -10.72 6.63
N LYS A 1077 19.15 -9.47 7.02
CA LYS A 1077 19.32 -8.29 6.16
C LYS A 1077 20.42 -7.41 6.74
N ILE A 1078 21.02 -6.56 5.92
CA ILE A 1078 22.05 -5.61 6.38
C ILE A 1078 21.40 -4.24 6.55
N GLN A 1079 21.50 -3.66 7.75
CA GLN A 1079 20.99 -2.32 8.04
C GLN A 1079 22.09 -1.53 8.73
N ASN A 1080 22.49 -0.40 8.14
CA ASN A 1080 23.59 0.45 8.63
C ASN A 1080 24.89 -0.34 8.91
N GLY A 1081 25.23 -1.28 8.02
CA GLY A 1081 26.42 -2.14 8.17
C GLY A 1081 26.30 -3.28 9.20
N ILE A 1082 25.13 -3.45 9.84
CA ILE A 1082 24.90 -4.48 10.87
C ILE A 1082 24.02 -5.61 10.30
N PRO A 1083 24.37 -6.90 10.51
CA PRO A 1083 23.52 -8.02 10.10
C PRO A 1083 22.36 -8.19 11.08
N LYS A 1084 21.16 -7.83 10.64
CA LYS A 1084 19.90 -8.04 11.36
C LYS A 1084 19.37 -9.44 11.08
N ILE A 1085 19.64 -10.37 11.99
CA ILE A 1085 19.33 -11.79 11.89
C ILE A 1085 17.88 -12.02 12.31
N PHE A 1086 17.03 -12.35 11.35
CA PHE A 1086 15.62 -12.59 11.61
C PHE A 1086 15.29 -14.07 11.82
N GLU A 1087 16.14 -15.01 11.38
CA GLU A 1087 16.06 -16.42 11.74
C GLU A 1087 17.40 -17.15 11.60
N ILE A 1088 17.62 -18.19 12.41
CA ILE A 1088 18.69 -19.16 12.22
C ILE A 1088 18.07 -20.55 12.04
N ASN A 1089 18.30 -21.15 10.89
CA ASN A 1089 17.87 -22.53 10.65
C ASN A 1089 18.97 -23.48 11.15
N PRO A 1090 18.68 -24.47 12.02
CA PRO A 1090 19.69 -25.36 12.60
C PRO A 1090 20.11 -26.47 11.63
N ARG A 1091 20.37 -26.12 10.36
CA ARG A 1091 20.77 -27.02 9.26
C ARG A 1091 21.37 -26.19 8.13
N ILE A 1092 22.23 -26.81 7.32
CA ILE A 1092 22.78 -26.21 6.09
C ILE A 1092 21.65 -25.74 5.15
N GLY A 1093 21.81 -24.58 4.51
CA GLY A 1093 20.78 -23.94 3.69
C GLY A 1093 20.34 -24.78 2.48
N TYR A 1094 19.03 -24.83 2.23
CA TYR A 1094 18.48 -25.48 1.02
C TYR A 1094 19.02 -24.87 -0.28
N THR A 1095 19.25 -23.54 -0.30
CA THR A 1095 19.82 -22.85 -1.46
C THR A 1095 21.17 -23.44 -1.84
N LEU A 1096 22.06 -23.71 -0.87
CA LEU A 1096 23.36 -24.30 -1.14
C LEU A 1096 23.25 -25.65 -1.87
N ALA A 1097 22.29 -26.49 -1.51
CA ALA A 1097 22.08 -27.80 -2.14
C ALA A 1097 21.77 -27.73 -3.65
N GLY A 1098 21.37 -26.57 -4.17
CA GLY A 1098 21.13 -26.35 -5.60
C GLY A 1098 22.35 -25.86 -6.39
N PHE A 1099 23.46 -25.56 -5.73
CA PHE A 1099 24.73 -25.13 -6.32
C PHE A 1099 25.78 -26.21 -6.07
N CYS A 1100 25.93 -27.14 -7.02
CA CYS A 1100 26.58 -28.43 -6.78
C CYS A 1100 28.07 -28.33 -6.44
N ASP A 1101 28.80 -27.33 -6.94
CA ASP A 1101 30.23 -27.16 -6.65
C ASP A 1101 30.46 -26.61 -5.24
N GLU A 1102 29.73 -25.55 -4.86
CA GLU A 1102 29.74 -25.04 -3.49
C GLU A 1102 29.27 -26.09 -2.49
N PHE A 1103 28.22 -26.84 -2.86
CA PHE A 1103 27.70 -27.91 -2.03
C PHE A 1103 28.72 -29.04 -1.85
N LYS A 1104 29.44 -29.40 -2.91
CA LYS A 1104 30.57 -30.35 -2.84
C LYS A 1104 31.59 -29.90 -1.82
N GLY A 1105 32.04 -28.64 -1.89
CA GLY A 1105 33.01 -28.11 -0.94
C GLY A 1105 32.54 -28.12 0.52
N MET A 1106 31.24 -27.95 0.78
CA MET A 1106 30.66 -28.11 2.12
C MET A 1106 30.63 -29.58 2.54
N MET A 1107 30.27 -30.48 1.62
CA MET A 1107 30.15 -31.91 1.90
C MET A 1107 31.51 -32.59 2.05
N ASP A 1108 32.55 -32.16 1.35
CA ASP A 1108 33.91 -32.66 1.51
C ASP A 1108 34.41 -32.41 2.95
N ILE A 1109 34.17 -31.21 3.49
CA ILE A 1109 34.46 -30.88 4.90
C ILE A 1109 33.62 -31.74 5.85
N TYR A 1110 32.31 -31.87 5.58
CA TYR A 1110 31.43 -32.71 6.39
C TYR A 1110 31.90 -34.16 6.44
N ILE A 1111 32.22 -34.75 5.29
CA ILE A 1111 32.66 -36.15 5.18
C ILE A 1111 34.00 -36.35 5.86
N ASN A 1112 34.96 -35.44 5.64
CA ASN A 1112 36.25 -35.49 6.32
C ASN A 1112 36.09 -35.47 7.85
N GLU A 1113 35.20 -34.62 8.35
CA GLU A 1113 34.89 -34.52 9.77
C GLU A 1113 34.13 -35.73 10.31
N VAL A 1114 33.20 -36.30 9.53
CA VAL A 1114 32.53 -37.56 9.86
C VAL A 1114 33.58 -38.68 9.96
N ASN A 1115 34.47 -38.82 8.98
CA ASN A 1115 35.52 -39.83 9.00
C ASN A 1115 36.43 -39.62 10.20
N THR A 1116 36.99 -38.43 10.39
CA THR A 1116 37.86 -38.10 11.53
C THR A 1116 37.20 -38.39 12.89
N ARG A 1117 35.92 -38.04 13.04
CA ARG A 1117 35.16 -38.29 14.29
C ARG A 1117 34.98 -39.78 14.59
N TYR A 1118 34.95 -40.63 13.57
CA TYR A 1118 34.67 -42.06 13.68
C TYR A 1118 35.80 -42.94 13.11
N GLU A 1119 37.03 -42.42 12.97
CA GLU A 1119 38.26 -43.13 12.58
C GLU A 1119 39.30 -43.18 13.71
N LEU A 1120 38.87 -42.97 14.96
CA LEU A 1120 39.50 -43.58 16.13
C LEU A 1120 38.74 -44.86 16.48
N ASN A 1121 38.86 -45.86 15.60
CA ASN A 1121 38.83 -47.31 15.83
C ASN A 1121 38.85 -48.06 14.50
#